data_AF-A0A8T3ZG18-F1
#
_entry.id   AF-A0A8T3ZG18-F1
#
_cell.length_a   1.000
_cell.length_b   1.000
_cell.length_c   1.000
_cell.angle_alpha   90.00
_cell.angle_beta   90.00
_cell.angle_gamma   90.00
#
_symmetry.space_group_name_H-M   'P 1'
#
loop_
_entity.id
_entity.type
_entity.pdbx_description
1 polymer ?
#
loop_
_entity_poly.entity_id
_entity_poly.type
_entity_poly.pdbx_seq_one_letter_code
_entity_poly.pdbx_strand_id
1 'polypeptide(L)'
;MRGKKAISWGILALFTASLLSLVFPSSSGLLVEIPDPPVGQYVKGDLINFHLNISTQGDESIPFNCLSVVLGGPVNAIKQFGLNGNNISGPNWISITPLTLTYTEGYGYMHGYDYRYWYGYGYGYDFNFGYGYGTTFSASYSITIDSNYLTAGNYSLYGRVETGNVIHYYYPSNVTYFQVMAGTTPQAPIRINSNADFDAVHGVTGGNGTQGNPWIIENWDINGSGYGYGIYIGNTTDYFVVRNNYLHEASGIGSWPYYSDSGLILYRVQNGSIVNNTASPNNTYGIVFVSSSGNIIANNIASYNSRGIHLATSNSNIVSNNIASYNTRGITLASSRSNIITDNTMVEDGIFILGLSLQHWNTHTIDTSNTVNGKSVYYWKNQTGGIVPGSAGQVILANCTNVVVENQSVSNGSSGIELGFSFNNTLANNYASNNIEGICLYSSDRNTIANNIASKNSVGIFIYSSNSNSIANNTISLNGDGIYLDGSSNTTIVNNTALNNTYFIYFYSSSNNTVVNNTASNNQYGIYLSSSTSNTITNNIASSNNWFGICLDFSSSNTITNNIALSNTYYGIYLYSSSSNNIANNTASNNYDGGIILYTSSNYNTITNNNASLNTYKGVSLDSSSGNNITDNTASNNGQYGIYLVFSDRSTIFNNTASNNEYGIYLVLFSNSNTIFNNTASSNTNYGIYLTALSSNNTIYYNNFINNTNQAYDDRNDNWWNTSYPTGGNYWSDYTGTDTMSGPLQNIPGADGIGDTPFIIDADSQDNYPLMTPWNGSSSPTTPFFKIPVVAGWNLISIPLIPTSTSVPDALTDSDGDTAWDRIQWFDAFATSNIWKQYYSGWNYTLNDLSGADNQKGLWINITAVGDGFLNVSGSISNSTSVPLHAGWNMVGYPTLNNTTTVGDAFWGTGATMVETFDPAAPYRTKFVGPSYVMKPGEGYWVYVPADTIWTVNW
;
A
#
# COMPACT_ATOMS: atom_id res chain seq x y z
N MET A 1 44.28 40.25 37.26
CA MET A 1 43.94 39.60 38.54
C MET A 1 43.29 38.26 38.23
N ARG A 2 43.81 37.20 38.86
CA ARG A 2 43.24 35.85 39.13
C ARG A 2 42.31 35.22 38.05
N GLY A 3 42.60 34.07 37.44
CA GLY A 3 43.68 33.11 37.61
C GLY A 3 43.24 31.69 37.19
N LYS A 4 44.15 31.00 36.49
CA LYS A 4 44.34 29.53 36.38
C LYS A 4 43.25 28.69 35.68
N LYS A 5 43.53 27.59 34.97
CA LYS A 5 44.65 27.06 34.16
C LYS A 5 44.22 25.61 33.82
N ALA A 6 44.36 25.23 32.55
CA ALA A 6 44.69 23.89 32.03
C ALA A 6 43.67 22.73 32.19
N ILE A 7 43.40 21.99 31.10
CA ILE A 7 44.14 20.77 30.71
C ILE A 7 43.80 20.32 29.27
N SER A 8 44.89 19.97 28.55
CA SER A 8 45.12 19.10 27.39
C SER A 8 44.34 19.19 26.07
N TRP A 9 45.05 19.74 25.08
CA TRP A 9 45.07 19.30 23.69
C TRP A 9 45.56 17.84 23.55
N GLY A 10 44.65 16.87 23.62
CA GLY A 10 45.02 15.45 23.46
C GLY A 10 43.90 14.48 23.09
N ILE A 11 42.64 14.91 22.99
CA ILE A 11 41.50 14.00 22.72
C ILE A 11 40.50 14.68 21.78
N LEU A 12 40.97 15.14 20.61
CA LEU A 12 40.11 15.49 19.47
C LEU A 12 40.79 15.12 18.14
N ALA A 13 41.50 14.00 18.13
CA ALA A 13 42.21 13.46 16.97
C ALA A 13 41.94 11.96 16.76
N LEU A 14 40.88 11.40 17.36
CA LEU A 14 40.60 9.96 17.32
C LEU A 14 39.12 9.59 17.12
N PHE A 15 38.25 10.53 16.70
CA PHE A 15 36.83 10.21 16.45
C PHE A 15 36.19 10.87 15.21
N THR A 16 36.97 11.19 14.19
CA THR A 16 36.46 11.60 12.86
C THR A 16 37.31 11.03 11.71
N ALA A 17 37.93 9.87 11.91
CA ALA A 17 38.82 9.24 10.93
C ALA A 17 38.34 7.86 10.43
N SER A 18 37.04 7.57 10.49
CA SER A 18 36.52 6.24 10.10
C SER A 18 35.13 6.25 9.44
N LEU A 19 34.71 7.36 8.81
CA LEU A 19 33.47 7.37 8.04
C LEU A 19 33.47 8.41 6.91
N LEU A 20 34.48 8.39 6.04
CA LEU A 20 34.46 9.06 4.73
C LEU A 20 35.63 8.55 3.88
N SER A 21 35.61 7.26 3.59
CA SER A 21 36.42 6.64 2.54
C SER A 21 35.61 5.52 1.92
N LEU A 22 34.71 5.91 1.01
CA LEU A 22 34.11 5.14 -0.09
C LEU A 22 32.83 5.86 -0.56
N VAL A 23 32.98 7.10 -0.99
CA VAL A 23 32.12 7.65 -2.04
C VAL A 23 33.10 7.93 -3.16
N PHE A 24 33.04 7.12 -4.22
CA PHE A 24 33.75 7.45 -5.44
C PHE A 24 33.28 8.84 -5.89
N PRO A 25 34.19 9.74 -6.33
CA PRO A 25 33.80 11.04 -6.83
C PRO A 25 32.99 10.82 -8.11
N SER A 26 31.68 11.05 -8.04
CA SER A 26 30.90 11.30 -9.25
C SER A 26 31.31 12.68 -9.74
N SER A 27 31.89 12.74 -10.93
CA SER A 27 32.17 13.97 -11.67
C SER A 27 30.85 14.71 -11.97
N SER A 28 30.33 15.49 -11.02
CA SER A 28 29.01 16.13 -11.12
C SER A 28 29.03 17.65 -10.92
N GLY A 29 30.17 18.31 -11.10
CA GLY A 29 30.32 19.74 -10.85
C GLY A 29 29.83 20.72 -11.93
N LEU A 30 29.48 20.29 -13.15
CA LEU A 30 29.14 21.18 -14.28
C LEU A 30 27.96 20.66 -15.11
N LEU A 31 27.01 21.53 -15.38
CA LEU A 31 25.79 21.33 -16.16
C LEU A 31 25.84 22.24 -17.40
N VAL A 32 25.66 21.67 -18.58
CA VAL A 32 25.51 22.36 -19.86
C VAL A 32 24.12 22.02 -20.36
N GLU A 33 23.31 22.95 -20.83
CA GLU A 33 21.92 22.71 -21.25
C GLU A 33 21.56 23.56 -22.45
N ILE A 34 20.73 23.03 -23.36
CA ILE A 34 20.05 23.79 -24.41
C ILE A 34 18.56 23.86 -24.01
N PRO A 35 18.13 24.87 -23.25
CA PRO A 35 16.79 24.90 -22.65
C PRO A 35 15.67 25.06 -23.68
N ASP A 36 15.95 25.66 -24.83
CA ASP A 36 15.05 25.88 -25.95
C ASP A 36 15.69 25.37 -27.25
N PRO A 37 15.77 24.03 -27.40
CA PRO A 37 16.45 23.46 -28.53
C PRO A 37 15.75 23.78 -29.85
N PRO A 38 16.51 23.89 -30.95
CA PRO A 38 15.90 23.90 -32.26
C PRO A 38 15.40 22.48 -32.55
N VAL A 39 14.08 22.34 -32.70
CA VAL A 39 13.41 21.05 -32.95
C VAL A 39 12.31 21.26 -33.97
N GLY A 40 12.25 20.33 -34.94
CA GLY A 40 11.38 20.43 -36.11
C GLY A 40 12.13 20.77 -37.40
N GLN A 41 11.41 21.33 -38.37
CA GLN A 41 11.92 21.66 -39.71
C GLN A 41 12.35 23.12 -39.81
N TYR A 42 13.53 23.33 -40.37
CA TYR A 42 14.00 24.61 -40.88
C TYR A 42 14.09 24.52 -42.40
N VAL A 43 13.61 25.53 -43.10
CA VAL A 43 13.81 25.67 -44.54
C VAL A 43 15.16 26.32 -44.77
N LYS A 44 15.86 25.89 -45.82
CA LYS A 44 17.07 26.58 -46.26
C LYS A 44 16.80 28.09 -46.44
N GLY A 45 17.48 28.90 -45.64
CA GLY A 45 17.25 30.35 -45.54
C GLY A 45 16.84 30.80 -44.14
N ASP A 46 16.36 29.89 -43.30
CA ASP A 46 16.02 30.16 -41.90
C ASP A 46 17.26 30.39 -41.04
N LEU A 47 17.09 31.22 -40.01
CA LEU A 47 18.05 31.36 -38.91
C LEU A 47 17.58 30.50 -37.74
N ILE A 48 18.37 29.49 -37.41
CA ILE A 48 18.08 28.52 -36.34
C ILE A 48 18.64 29.09 -35.04
N ASN A 49 17.77 29.52 -34.13
CA ASN A 49 18.16 30.16 -32.87
C ASN A 49 17.89 29.24 -31.68
N PHE A 50 18.77 29.24 -30.71
CA PHE A 50 18.63 28.52 -29.43
C PHE A 50 19.54 29.12 -28.37
N HIS A 51 19.30 28.79 -27.10
CA HIS A 51 20.17 29.16 -26.01
C HIS A 51 21.07 28.01 -25.56
N LEU A 52 22.21 28.37 -25.00
CA LEU A 52 23.10 27.47 -24.28
C LEU A 52 23.33 28.02 -22.88
N ASN A 53 22.92 27.25 -21.87
CA ASN A 53 23.15 27.54 -20.47
C ASN A 53 24.26 26.64 -19.93
N ILE A 54 25.07 27.20 -19.04
CA ILE A 54 26.14 26.48 -18.35
C ILE A 54 26.11 26.89 -16.89
N SER A 55 26.08 25.93 -15.98
CA SER A 55 26.12 26.18 -14.54
C SER A 55 26.95 25.14 -13.79
N THR A 56 27.43 25.47 -12.60
CA THR A 56 28.14 24.52 -11.73
C THR A 56 27.23 23.97 -10.63
N GLN A 57 27.31 22.66 -10.33
CA GLN A 57 26.61 22.04 -9.20
C GLN A 57 27.60 21.45 -8.18
N GLY A 58 27.78 22.13 -7.05
CA GLY A 58 28.61 21.64 -5.94
C GLY A 58 29.98 22.33 -5.79
N ASP A 59 30.75 21.87 -4.80
CA ASP A 59 31.98 22.50 -4.29
C ASP A 59 33.26 22.06 -5.05
N GLU A 60 33.22 21.94 -6.38
CA GLU A 60 34.38 21.52 -7.18
C GLU A 60 34.92 22.63 -8.10
N SER A 61 36.25 22.76 -8.12
CA SER A 61 36.99 23.64 -9.03
C SER A 61 37.16 22.97 -10.39
N ILE A 62 36.47 23.45 -11.43
CA ILE A 62 36.57 22.89 -12.79
C ILE A 62 37.25 23.91 -13.72
N PRO A 63 38.55 23.75 -14.03
CA PRO A 63 39.23 24.58 -15.02
C PRO A 63 38.84 24.16 -16.44
N PHE A 64 38.38 25.10 -17.28
CA PHE A 64 38.09 24.86 -18.70
C PHE A 64 38.75 25.88 -19.63
N ASN A 65 39.10 25.43 -20.84
CA ASN A 65 39.78 26.17 -21.89
C ASN A 65 38.80 26.94 -22.78
N CYS A 66 37.75 26.27 -23.25
CA CYS A 66 36.74 26.85 -24.12
C CYS A 66 35.40 26.11 -24.02
N LEU A 67 34.37 26.76 -24.54
CA LEU A 67 33.05 26.19 -24.79
C LEU A 67 32.95 25.85 -26.27
N SER A 68 32.19 24.81 -26.60
CA SER A 68 31.95 24.40 -27.98
C SER A 68 30.48 24.15 -28.25
N VAL A 69 29.99 24.62 -29.39
CA VAL A 69 28.76 24.14 -30.01
C VAL A 69 29.16 23.15 -31.09
N VAL A 70 28.59 21.96 -31.06
CA VAL A 70 28.85 20.90 -32.03
C VAL A 70 27.57 20.62 -32.81
N LEU A 71 27.67 20.75 -34.13
CA LEU A 71 26.64 20.34 -35.07
C LEU A 71 27.11 19.07 -35.78
N GLY A 72 26.36 17.99 -35.67
CA GLY A 72 26.58 16.73 -36.39
C GLY A 72 25.48 16.47 -37.40
N GLY A 73 25.79 15.89 -38.55
CA GLY A 73 24.79 15.59 -39.60
C GLY A 73 25.41 15.55 -40.99
N PRO A 74 24.62 15.81 -42.05
CA PRO A 74 25.12 15.97 -43.42
C PRO A 74 26.27 16.97 -43.55
N VAL A 75 26.24 18.03 -42.71
CA VAL A 75 27.34 18.97 -42.51
C VAL A 75 27.74 18.92 -41.03
N ASN A 76 28.98 18.49 -40.77
CA ASN A 76 29.55 18.48 -39.43
C ASN A 76 30.32 19.80 -39.17
N ALA A 77 30.07 20.43 -38.03
CA ALA A 77 30.73 21.67 -37.64
C ALA A 77 30.95 21.75 -36.13
N ILE A 78 32.05 22.37 -35.71
CA ILE A 78 32.35 22.70 -34.31
C ILE A 78 32.69 24.18 -34.24
N LYS A 79 32.04 24.91 -33.34
CA LYS A 79 32.30 26.32 -33.04
C LYS A 79 32.81 26.44 -31.60
N GLN A 80 34.08 26.81 -31.42
CA GLN A 80 34.69 27.01 -30.11
C GLN A 80 34.70 28.50 -29.75
N PHE A 81 34.40 28.82 -28.49
CA PHE A 81 34.28 30.19 -28.00
C PHE A 81 34.64 30.30 -26.51
N GLY A 82 35.05 31.50 -26.08
CA GLY A 82 35.35 31.80 -24.68
C GLY A 82 34.11 32.14 -23.85
N LEU A 83 34.26 32.27 -22.53
CA LEU A 83 33.16 32.66 -21.64
C LEU A 83 32.50 33.99 -21.98
N ASN A 84 33.28 34.91 -22.55
CA ASN A 84 32.83 36.20 -23.05
C ASN A 84 32.14 36.12 -24.42
N GLY A 85 31.87 34.91 -24.94
CA GLY A 85 31.28 34.68 -26.26
C GLY A 85 32.22 34.92 -27.43
N ASN A 86 33.46 35.32 -27.19
CA ASN A 86 34.39 35.59 -28.28
C ASN A 86 34.74 34.29 -29.01
N ASN A 87 34.68 34.36 -30.33
CA ASN A 87 35.05 33.24 -31.20
C ASN A 87 36.53 32.87 -31.00
N ILE A 88 36.80 31.59 -30.76
CA ILE A 88 38.15 31.02 -30.71
C ILE A 88 38.46 30.32 -32.04
N SER A 89 37.54 29.46 -32.51
CA SER A 89 37.70 28.72 -33.77
C SER A 89 36.35 28.22 -34.30
N GLY A 90 36.29 27.85 -35.58
CA GLY A 90 35.08 27.29 -36.22
C GLY A 90 34.33 28.25 -37.16
N PRO A 91 33.21 27.80 -37.74
CA PRO A 91 32.56 28.50 -38.85
C PRO A 91 31.92 29.82 -38.45
N ASN A 92 31.89 30.79 -39.38
CA ASN A 92 31.29 32.11 -39.14
C ASN A 92 29.76 32.11 -39.27
N TRP A 93 29.16 31.07 -39.86
CA TRP A 93 27.70 30.90 -39.98
C TRP A 93 27.06 30.32 -38.70
N ILE A 94 27.84 30.07 -37.66
CA ILE A 94 27.38 29.86 -36.28
C ILE A 94 27.79 31.09 -35.47
N SER A 95 26.80 31.89 -35.07
CA SER A 95 26.98 33.14 -34.30
C SER A 95 26.65 32.90 -32.83
N ILE A 96 27.41 33.53 -31.93
CA ILE A 96 27.28 33.36 -30.48
C ILE A 96 27.22 34.73 -29.81
N THR A 97 26.20 34.94 -28.99
CA THR A 97 25.97 36.19 -28.26
C THR A 97 25.79 35.87 -26.77
N PRO A 98 26.68 36.31 -25.87
CA PRO A 98 26.47 36.18 -24.43
C PRO A 98 25.20 36.92 -23.99
N LEU A 99 24.38 36.27 -23.16
CA LEU A 99 23.18 36.87 -22.57
C LEU A 99 23.41 37.27 -21.12
N THR A 100 23.84 36.33 -20.28
CA THR A 100 24.06 36.56 -18.85
C THR A 100 25.29 35.81 -18.36
N LEU A 101 26.02 36.45 -17.44
CA LEU A 101 27.11 35.85 -16.69
C LEU A 101 26.91 36.23 -15.23
N THR A 102 26.60 35.26 -14.37
CA THR A 102 26.33 35.50 -12.96
C THR A 102 27.36 34.78 -12.11
N TYR A 103 27.94 35.53 -11.18
CA TYR A 103 28.94 35.06 -10.23
C TYR A 103 28.48 35.39 -8.82
N THR A 104 28.54 34.41 -7.91
CA THR A 104 28.23 34.61 -6.49
C THR A 104 29.45 34.20 -5.67
N GLU A 105 30.05 35.16 -4.96
CA GLU A 105 31.20 34.90 -4.08
C GLU A 105 30.76 34.11 -2.84
N GLY A 106 31.41 32.96 -2.61
CA GLY A 106 31.35 32.25 -1.34
C GLY A 106 32.36 32.84 -0.34
N TYR A 107 31.99 32.89 0.94
CA TYR A 107 32.88 33.30 2.02
C TYR A 107 33.90 32.19 2.33
N GLY A 108 35.15 32.34 1.86
CA GLY A 108 36.25 31.44 2.21
C GLY A 108 37.61 32.13 2.13
N TYR A 109 38.31 32.23 3.26
CA TYR A 109 39.70 32.71 3.33
C TYR A 109 40.63 31.76 2.58
N MET A 110 41.22 32.20 1.47
CA MET A 110 42.36 31.49 0.87
C MET A 110 43.66 31.84 1.62
N HIS A 111 44.18 30.88 2.39
CA HIS A 111 45.60 30.83 2.74
C HIS A 111 46.36 30.13 1.62
N GLY A 112 47.11 30.91 0.83
CA GLY A 112 48.11 30.42 -0.12
C GLY A 112 49.29 31.38 -0.16
N TYR A 113 50.42 30.97 0.44
CA TYR A 113 51.71 31.65 0.33
C TYR A 113 52.31 31.43 -1.08
N ASP A 114 52.74 32.47 -1.80
CA ASP A 114 54.17 32.88 -1.91
C ASP A 114 54.43 34.00 -2.97
N TYR A 115 54.94 35.13 -2.45
CA TYR A 115 55.85 36.18 -2.94
C TYR A 115 56.21 36.37 -4.45
N ARG A 116 55.76 37.50 -5.05
CA ARG A 116 56.59 38.67 -5.51
C ARG A 116 55.93 39.56 -6.60
N TYR A 117 55.90 40.87 -6.31
CA TYR A 117 55.83 42.07 -7.20
C TYR A 117 54.63 42.33 -8.16
N TRP A 118 53.82 43.32 -7.73
CA TRP A 118 53.35 44.53 -8.43
C TRP A 118 52.44 44.47 -9.68
N TYR A 119 51.26 45.08 -9.51
CA TYR A 119 50.48 45.92 -10.43
C TYR A 119 50.48 45.58 -11.93
N GLY A 120 49.34 45.09 -12.42
CA GLY A 120 48.97 45.11 -13.83
C GLY A 120 47.45 45.05 -14.01
N TYR A 121 46.85 46.18 -14.39
CA TYR A 121 45.62 46.17 -15.19
C TYR A 121 45.94 45.43 -16.49
N GLY A 122 45.25 44.33 -16.77
CA GLY A 122 45.44 43.54 -17.97
C GLY A 122 44.18 42.78 -18.36
N TYR A 123 43.38 43.37 -19.25
CA TYR A 123 42.62 42.59 -20.21
C TYR A 123 43.63 41.89 -21.13
N GLY A 124 43.63 40.55 -21.16
CA GLY A 124 44.37 39.77 -22.17
C GLY A 124 44.86 38.42 -21.69
N TYR A 125 44.21 37.37 -22.19
CA TYR A 125 44.76 36.06 -22.61
C TYR A 125 46.03 35.55 -21.89
N ASP A 126 45.88 34.57 -21.00
CA ASP A 126 46.52 33.25 -21.09
C ASP A 126 46.21 32.37 -19.85
N PHE A 127 45.68 31.18 -20.15
CA PHE A 127 45.66 29.89 -19.41
C PHE A 127 45.59 29.84 -17.85
N ASN A 128 44.60 29.07 -17.38
CA ASN A 128 44.29 28.58 -16.01
C ASN A 128 43.37 29.46 -15.15
N PHE A 129 42.07 29.18 -15.20
CA PHE A 129 41.09 29.66 -14.22
C PHE A 129 40.66 28.52 -13.31
N GLY A 130 41.14 28.51 -12.05
CA GLY A 130 40.67 27.61 -11.00
C GLY A 130 39.79 28.39 -10.01
N TYR A 131 38.63 27.84 -9.66
CA TYR A 131 37.68 28.43 -8.69
C TYR A 131 37.86 27.85 -7.29
N GLY A 132 37.59 28.65 -6.26
CA GLY A 132 37.67 28.25 -4.85
C GLY A 132 36.34 27.74 -4.29
N TYR A 133 36.41 27.15 -3.09
CA TYR A 133 35.27 26.59 -2.34
C TYR A 133 34.07 27.57 -2.25
N GLY A 134 32.85 27.09 -2.54
CA GLY A 134 31.59 27.79 -2.27
C GLY A 134 31.10 28.82 -3.30
N THR A 135 31.64 28.86 -4.52
CA THR A 135 31.19 29.78 -5.58
C THR A 135 30.27 29.10 -6.60
N THR A 136 29.08 29.64 -6.85
CA THR A 136 28.20 29.20 -7.95
C THR A 136 28.46 30.02 -9.21
N PHE A 137 28.68 29.34 -10.34
CA PHE A 137 28.86 29.93 -11.67
C PHE A 137 27.64 29.63 -12.55
N SER A 138 27.15 30.64 -13.29
CA SER A 138 26.16 30.46 -14.35
C SER A 138 26.42 31.39 -15.54
N ALA A 139 26.35 30.86 -16.75
CA ALA A 139 26.45 31.60 -18.01
C ALA A 139 25.36 31.16 -18.99
N SER A 140 24.86 32.11 -19.77
CA SER A 140 23.88 31.86 -20.83
C SER A 140 24.30 32.55 -22.13
N TYR A 141 24.10 31.87 -23.24
CA TYR A 141 24.44 32.32 -24.59
C TYR A 141 23.24 32.15 -25.51
N SER A 142 23.02 33.08 -26.42
CA SER A 142 22.17 32.92 -27.59
C SER A 142 23.03 32.52 -28.78
N ILE A 143 22.63 31.47 -29.48
CA ILE A 143 23.34 30.91 -30.62
C ILE A 143 22.42 30.90 -31.83
N THR A 144 22.97 31.31 -32.97
CA THR A 144 22.26 31.34 -34.26
C THR A 144 23.04 30.55 -35.29
N ILE A 145 22.38 29.61 -35.98
CA ILE A 145 22.93 28.86 -37.12
C ILE A 145 22.21 29.32 -38.40
N ASP A 146 22.98 29.77 -39.40
CA ASP A 146 22.43 30.09 -40.72
C ASP A 146 22.26 28.82 -41.56
N SER A 147 21.00 28.43 -41.79
CA SER A 147 20.66 27.20 -42.50
C SER A 147 21.02 27.22 -44.00
N ASN A 148 21.39 28.37 -44.58
CA ASN A 148 21.89 28.43 -45.97
C ASN A 148 23.13 27.56 -46.20
N TYR A 149 23.90 27.33 -45.14
CA TYR A 149 25.12 26.51 -45.14
C TYR A 149 24.86 25.05 -44.82
N LEU A 150 23.60 24.70 -44.55
CA LEU A 150 23.17 23.33 -44.27
C LEU A 150 22.56 22.72 -45.53
N THR A 151 22.91 21.47 -45.82
CA THR A 151 22.20 20.66 -46.81
C THR A 151 20.93 20.06 -46.19
N ALA A 152 19.93 19.73 -47.01
CA ALA A 152 18.73 19.08 -46.49
C ALA A 152 19.06 17.75 -45.80
N GLY A 153 18.43 17.49 -44.66
CA GLY A 153 18.65 16.30 -43.85
C GLY A 153 18.57 16.56 -42.34
N ASN A 154 18.81 15.52 -41.57
CA ASN A 154 18.70 15.50 -40.12
C ASN A 154 20.03 15.93 -39.46
N TYR A 155 19.96 16.88 -38.53
CA TYR A 155 21.08 17.41 -37.78
C TYR A 155 20.92 17.10 -36.29
N SER A 156 22.06 16.98 -35.62
CA SER A 156 22.24 16.86 -34.18
C SER A 156 23.04 18.07 -33.69
N LEU A 157 22.72 18.56 -32.51
CA LEU A 157 23.27 19.80 -31.98
C LEU A 157 23.45 19.67 -30.47
N TYR A 158 24.67 19.93 -29.96
CA TYR A 158 24.94 19.93 -28.53
C TYR A 158 26.04 20.91 -28.14
N GLY A 159 26.01 21.34 -26.88
CA GLY A 159 27.09 22.09 -26.25
C GLY A 159 28.07 21.17 -25.51
N ARG A 160 29.36 21.54 -25.44
CA ARG A 160 30.33 20.90 -24.55
C ARG A 160 31.37 21.90 -24.00
N VAL A 161 32.02 21.51 -22.91
CA VAL A 161 33.11 22.27 -22.28
C VAL A 161 34.42 21.50 -22.46
N GLU A 162 35.50 22.17 -22.88
CA GLU A 162 36.81 21.53 -23.11
C GLU A 162 37.80 21.90 -22.00
N THR A 163 38.42 20.91 -21.35
CA THR A 163 39.37 21.11 -20.23
C THR A 163 40.76 20.57 -20.58
N GLY A 164 41.69 21.42 -21.03
CA GLY A 164 43.12 21.09 -21.13
C GLY A 164 43.45 19.80 -21.90
N ASN A 165 43.67 18.73 -21.14
CA ASN A 165 44.17 17.44 -21.62
C ASN A 165 43.16 16.28 -21.50
N VAL A 166 41.90 16.58 -21.13
CA VAL A 166 40.79 15.61 -21.08
C VAL A 166 39.57 16.28 -21.71
N ILE A 167 39.02 15.68 -22.77
CA ILE A 167 37.68 16.06 -23.24
C ILE A 167 36.69 15.41 -22.28
N HIS A 168 36.15 16.18 -21.34
CA HIS A 168 35.00 15.73 -20.56
C HIS A 168 33.76 15.79 -21.48
N TYR A 169 33.40 14.65 -22.07
CA TYR A 169 32.09 14.47 -22.67
C TYR A 169 31.07 14.52 -21.53
N TYR A 170 30.22 15.54 -21.49
CA TYR A 170 29.17 15.60 -20.48
C TYR A 170 27.78 15.75 -21.09
N TYR A 171 26.97 14.75 -20.73
CA TYR A 171 25.56 14.46 -20.97
C TYR A 171 25.04 14.45 -22.43
N PRO A 172 24.77 13.25 -22.96
CA PRO A 172 23.99 13.04 -24.19
C PRO A 172 22.54 13.53 -24.10
N SER A 173 22.04 13.88 -22.89
CA SER A 173 20.74 14.54 -22.72
C SER A 173 20.69 15.98 -23.26
N ASN A 174 21.83 16.53 -23.71
CA ASN A 174 21.93 17.86 -24.33
C ASN A 174 22.10 17.82 -25.85
N VAL A 175 21.95 16.64 -26.46
CA VAL A 175 21.90 16.53 -27.92
C VAL A 175 20.48 16.74 -28.39
N THR A 176 20.33 17.73 -29.25
CA THR A 176 19.06 18.23 -29.77
C THR A 176 19.07 17.99 -31.26
N TYR A 177 17.91 17.71 -31.85
CA TYR A 177 17.85 17.24 -33.23
C TYR A 177 16.81 18.02 -34.02
N PHE A 178 17.17 18.42 -35.23
CA PHE A 178 16.29 19.13 -36.14
C PHE A 178 16.53 18.69 -37.59
N GLN A 179 15.63 19.06 -38.48
CA GLN A 179 15.75 18.77 -39.91
C GLN A 179 15.86 20.07 -40.70
N VAL A 180 16.73 20.11 -41.71
CA VAL A 180 16.72 21.16 -42.73
C VAL A 180 16.09 20.62 -44.00
N MET A 181 15.18 21.38 -44.61
CA MET A 181 14.40 20.96 -45.78
C MET A 181 14.66 21.87 -46.98
N ALA A 182 14.31 21.36 -48.17
CA ALA A 182 14.53 22.04 -49.44
C ALA A 182 13.54 23.19 -49.75
N GLY A 183 12.67 23.57 -48.81
CA GLY A 183 11.76 24.73 -48.93
C GLY A 183 10.49 24.46 -49.72
N THR A 184 9.52 23.80 -49.10
CA THR A 184 8.21 23.46 -49.68
C THR A 184 7.07 23.93 -48.78
N THR A 185 5.93 24.31 -49.36
CA THR A 185 4.67 24.50 -48.63
C THR A 185 4.12 23.15 -48.15
N PRO A 186 3.57 23.05 -46.92
CA PRO A 186 2.95 21.82 -46.45
C PRO A 186 1.84 21.34 -47.39
N GLN A 187 1.79 20.04 -47.67
CA GLN A 187 0.70 19.42 -48.43
C GLN A 187 -0.30 18.69 -47.53
N ALA A 188 -1.43 18.28 -48.13
CA ALA A 188 -2.43 17.48 -47.44
C ALA A 188 -1.91 16.08 -47.05
N PRO A 189 -2.49 15.45 -46.01
CA PRO A 189 -2.11 14.10 -45.60
C PRO A 189 -2.23 13.04 -46.70
N ILE A 190 -1.31 12.08 -46.68
CA ILE A 190 -1.28 10.96 -47.63
C ILE A 190 -2.01 9.76 -47.05
N ARG A 191 -2.86 9.12 -47.85
CA ARG A 191 -3.54 7.87 -47.47
C ARG A 191 -3.46 6.85 -48.60
N ILE A 192 -2.82 5.72 -48.31
CA ILE A 192 -2.73 4.53 -49.16
C ILE A 192 -3.44 3.39 -48.43
N ASN A 193 -4.57 2.88 -48.92
CA ASN A 193 -5.31 1.81 -48.24
C ASN A 193 -4.96 0.41 -48.75
N SER A 194 -4.36 0.31 -49.95
CA SER A 194 -3.98 -0.93 -50.61
C SER A 194 -2.94 -0.68 -51.72
N ASN A 195 -2.46 -1.76 -52.35
CA ASN A 195 -1.56 -1.69 -53.51
C ASN A 195 -2.08 -0.79 -54.66
N ALA A 196 -3.40 -0.74 -54.86
CA ALA A 196 -4.00 0.03 -55.95
C ALA A 196 -3.92 1.55 -55.77
N ASP A 197 -3.67 1.99 -54.53
CA ASP A 197 -3.67 3.42 -54.18
C ASP A 197 -2.26 4.05 -54.31
N PHE A 198 -1.23 3.25 -54.62
CA PHE A 198 0.12 3.76 -54.90
C PHE A 198 0.16 4.43 -56.29
N ASP A 199 -0.26 5.70 -56.33
CA ASP A 199 -0.21 6.55 -57.50
C ASP A 199 0.26 7.99 -57.17
N ALA A 200 0.52 8.76 -58.22
CA ALA A 200 0.99 10.14 -58.07
C ALA A 200 -0.04 11.08 -57.42
N VAL A 201 -1.34 10.77 -57.47
CA VAL A 201 -2.39 11.58 -56.83
C VAL A 201 -2.31 11.44 -55.31
N HIS A 202 -1.86 10.30 -54.82
CA HIS A 202 -1.67 10.02 -53.40
C HIS A 202 -0.22 10.28 -52.93
N GLY A 203 0.51 11.18 -53.60
CA GLY A 203 1.81 11.67 -53.13
C GLY A 203 3.01 10.75 -53.39
N VAL A 204 2.83 9.69 -54.19
CA VAL A 204 3.92 8.81 -54.66
C VAL A 204 4.73 9.54 -55.73
N THR A 205 6.04 9.64 -55.53
CA THR A 205 6.97 10.39 -56.39
C THR A 205 7.70 9.52 -57.42
N GLY A 206 7.65 8.19 -57.26
CA GLY A 206 8.27 7.25 -58.20
C GLY A 206 8.12 5.79 -57.76
N GLY A 207 8.69 4.87 -58.55
CA GLY A 207 8.70 3.44 -58.26
C GLY A 207 7.68 2.60 -59.03
N ASN A 208 7.66 1.29 -58.76
CA ASN A 208 6.64 0.37 -59.27
C ASN A 208 6.26 -0.75 -58.28
N GLY A 209 6.65 -0.65 -57.01
CA GLY A 209 6.28 -1.61 -55.95
C GLY A 209 7.12 -2.89 -55.90
N THR A 210 8.12 -3.06 -56.78
CA THR A 210 9.02 -4.22 -56.75
C THR A 210 10.23 -3.99 -55.86
N GLN A 211 10.88 -5.04 -55.35
CA GLN A 211 12.09 -4.91 -54.52
C GLN A 211 13.21 -4.09 -55.17
N GLY A 212 13.40 -4.23 -56.49
CA GLY A 212 14.40 -3.48 -57.24
C GLY A 212 13.97 -2.05 -57.62
N ASN A 213 12.68 -1.73 -57.49
CA ASN A 213 12.13 -0.42 -57.82
C ASN A 213 10.90 -0.13 -56.92
N PRO A 214 11.11 0.09 -55.61
CA PRO A 214 10.02 0.26 -54.65
C PRO A 214 9.24 1.55 -54.93
N TRP A 215 7.97 1.61 -54.53
CA TRP A 215 7.23 2.89 -54.50
C TRP A 215 7.94 3.90 -53.61
N ILE A 216 7.94 5.18 -53.97
CA ILE A 216 8.68 6.23 -53.26
C ILE A 216 7.72 7.33 -52.81
N ILE A 217 7.78 7.71 -51.53
CA ILE A 217 7.14 8.91 -50.97
C ILE A 217 8.26 9.71 -50.28
N GLU A 218 8.61 10.87 -50.83
CA GLU A 218 9.76 11.62 -50.31
C GLU A 218 9.67 13.15 -50.42
N ASN A 219 10.43 13.81 -49.55
CA ASN A 219 10.63 15.26 -49.51
C ASN A 219 9.34 16.07 -49.31
N TRP A 220 8.38 15.52 -48.57
CA TRP A 220 7.14 16.21 -48.23
C TRP A 220 7.17 16.82 -46.82
N ASP A 221 6.61 18.01 -46.71
CA ASP A 221 6.13 18.59 -45.44
C ASP A 221 4.62 18.32 -45.35
N ILE A 222 4.17 17.61 -44.31
CA ILE A 222 2.79 17.15 -44.16
C ILE A 222 2.26 17.54 -42.79
N ASN A 223 1.25 18.41 -42.81
CA ASN A 223 0.48 18.77 -41.63
C ASN A 223 -0.75 17.84 -41.49
N GLY A 224 -0.78 17.05 -40.42
CA GLY A 224 -1.84 16.09 -40.12
C GLY A 224 -3.02 16.64 -39.31
N SER A 225 -3.09 17.96 -39.09
CA SER A 225 -4.07 18.60 -38.20
C SER A 225 -5.50 18.41 -38.68
N GLY A 226 -6.35 17.88 -37.80
CA GLY A 226 -7.74 17.52 -38.08
C GLY A 226 -7.93 16.18 -38.78
N TYR A 227 -6.87 15.51 -39.26
CA TYR A 227 -6.96 14.26 -40.03
C TYR A 227 -6.61 13.00 -39.23
N GLY A 228 -5.97 13.13 -38.06
CA GLY A 228 -5.53 12.01 -37.24
C GLY A 228 -4.31 11.25 -37.78
N TYR A 229 -3.74 11.66 -38.93
CA TYR A 229 -2.46 11.17 -39.44
C TYR A 229 -1.79 12.15 -40.41
N GLY A 230 -0.47 12.07 -40.56
CA GLY A 230 0.27 12.67 -41.68
C GLY A 230 0.32 11.74 -42.89
N ILE A 231 0.88 10.53 -42.70
CA ILE A 231 0.89 9.47 -43.71
C ILE A 231 0.22 8.22 -43.13
N TYR A 232 -0.74 7.65 -43.85
CA TYR A 232 -1.28 6.33 -43.60
C TYR A 232 -1.00 5.39 -44.78
N ILE A 233 -0.42 4.22 -44.51
CA ILE A 233 -0.26 3.14 -45.50
C ILE A 233 -0.80 1.85 -44.90
N GLY A 234 -1.74 1.20 -45.59
CA GLY A 234 -2.43 0.02 -45.13
C GLY A 234 -2.46 -1.12 -46.14
N ASN A 235 -2.58 -2.34 -45.63
CA ASN A 235 -2.91 -3.57 -46.38
C ASN A 235 -2.09 -3.76 -47.66
N THR A 236 -0.77 -3.61 -47.57
CA THR A 236 0.13 -3.78 -48.72
C THR A 236 1.29 -4.72 -48.40
N THR A 237 1.69 -5.48 -49.41
CA THR A 237 2.91 -6.29 -49.43
C THR A 237 3.91 -5.80 -50.47
N ASP A 238 3.58 -4.73 -51.19
CA ASP A 238 4.48 -4.14 -52.18
C ASP A 238 5.66 -3.48 -51.47
N TYR A 239 6.79 -3.40 -52.16
CA TYR A 239 7.96 -2.71 -51.64
C TYR A 239 7.78 -1.20 -51.79
N PHE A 240 8.00 -0.46 -50.70
CA PHE A 240 7.95 1.00 -50.74
C PHE A 240 8.96 1.64 -49.78
N VAL A 241 9.30 2.90 -50.05
CA VAL A 241 10.21 3.74 -49.28
C VAL A 241 9.51 5.05 -48.95
N VAL A 242 9.42 5.38 -47.67
CA VAL A 242 9.00 6.70 -47.19
C VAL A 242 10.22 7.39 -46.61
N ARG A 243 10.69 8.49 -47.21
CA ARG A 243 11.93 9.15 -46.76
C ARG A 243 11.97 10.66 -46.83
N ASN A 244 12.77 11.28 -45.96
CA ASN A 244 12.99 12.73 -45.94
C ASN A 244 11.70 13.55 -45.81
N ASN A 245 10.67 13.02 -45.12
CA ASN A 245 9.42 13.74 -44.89
C ASN A 245 9.39 14.35 -43.48
N TYR A 246 8.69 15.48 -43.34
CA TYR A 246 8.34 16.10 -42.05
C TYR A 246 6.85 15.92 -41.79
N LEU A 247 6.51 15.25 -40.68
CA LEU A 247 5.16 14.78 -40.35
C LEU A 247 4.77 15.35 -38.98
N HIS A 248 3.88 16.33 -38.97
CA HIS A 248 3.61 17.12 -37.76
C HIS A 248 2.13 17.46 -37.59
N GLU A 249 1.80 17.86 -36.37
CA GLU A 249 0.47 18.32 -35.95
C GLU A 249 -0.66 17.31 -36.15
N ALA A 250 -0.33 16.03 -36.35
CA ALA A 250 -1.34 14.99 -36.50
C ALA A 250 -2.22 14.97 -35.25
N SER A 251 -3.50 15.27 -35.48
CA SER A 251 -4.56 15.38 -34.48
C SER A 251 -5.90 15.16 -35.19
N GLY A 252 -6.88 14.55 -34.55
CA GLY A 252 -8.19 14.34 -35.17
C GLY A 252 -9.10 13.42 -34.39
N ILE A 253 -10.35 13.31 -34.86
CA ILE A 253 -11.35 12.41 -34.28
C ILE A 253 -11.47 11.20 -35.19
N GLY A 254 -11.07 10.03 -34.71
CA GLY A 254 -11.26 8.78 -35.43
C GLY A 254 -10.93 7.56 -34.57
N SER A 255 -11.10 6.37 -35.14
CA SER A 255 -10.89 5.11 -34.43
C SER A 255 -9.52 4.50 -34.71
N TRP A 256 -8.82 4.11 -33.64
CA TRP A 256 -7.65 3.23 -33.71
C TRP A 256 -8.00 1.93 -34.49
N PRO A 257 -7.14 1.43 -35.40
CA PRO A 257 -5.79 1.90 -35.72
C PRO A 257 -5.71 2.83 -36.95
N TYR A 258 -6.85 3.26 -37.52
CA TYR A 258 -6.87 4.05 -38.76
C TYR A 258 -6.61 5.54 -38.53
N TYR A 259 -6.94 6.01 -37.34
CA TYR A 259 -6.78 7.39 -36.89
C TYR A 259 -6.24 7.32 -35.48
N SER A 260 -5.03 7.83 -35.30
CA SER A 260 -4.31 7.66 -34.05
C SER A 260 -3.44 8.85 -33.72
N ASP A 261 -3.76 10.00 -34.29
CA ASP A 261 -3.01 11.24 -34.17
C ASP A 261 -1.49 11.02 -34.34
N SER A 262 -1.14 10.44 -35.48
CA SER A 262 0.20 9.93 -35.73
C SER A 262 0.87 10.57 -36.93
N GLY A 263 2.15 10.89 -36.83
CA GLY A 263 2.91 11.37 -37.99
C GLY A 263 2.86 10.37 -39.15
N LEU A 264 3.18 9.09 -38.86
CA LEU A 264 3.14 7.99 -39.83
C LEU A 264 2.49 6.73 -39.26
N ILE A 265 1.55 6.14 -40.00
CA ILE A 265 0.86 4.88 -39.64
C ILE A 265 1.11 3.83 -40.73
N LEU A 266 1.60 2.65 -40.33
CA LEU A 266 1.58 1.44 -41.14
C LEU A 266 0.63 0.38 -40.54
N TYR A 267 -0.40 -0.03 -41.27
CA TYR A 267 -1.36 -1.04 -40.81
C TYR A 267 -1.41 -2.27 -41.71
N ARG A 268 -1.05 -3.45 -41.17
CA ARG A 268 -0.98 -4.72 -41.93
C ARG A 268 -0.08 -4.62 -43.15
N VAL A 269 1.15 -4.16 -42.92
CA VAL A 269 2.13 -3.87 -43.97
C VAL A 269 3.35 -4.79 -43.88
N GLN A 270 3.89 -5.16 -45.05
CA GLN A 270 5.18 -5.80 -45.21
C GLN A 270 6.06 -5.01 -46.20
N ASN A 271 7.37 -5.22 -46.16
CA ASN A 271 8.33 -4.69 -47.13
C ASN A 271 8.44 -3.15 -47.22
N GLY A 272 7.98 -2.43 -46.19
CA GLY A 272 8.14 -0.98 -46.09
C GLY A 272 9.49 -0.56 -45.52
N SER A 273 10.05 0.53 -46.05
CA SER A 273 11.28 1.15 -45.56
C SER A 273 11.03 2.62 -45.21
N ILE A 274 11.02 2.94 -43.91
CA ILE A 274 10.77 4.28 -43.37
C ILE A 274 12.11 4.88 -42.95
N VAL A 275 12.64 5.83 -43.71
CA VAL A 275 14.03 6.29 -43.55
C VAL A 275 14.18 7.81 -43.54
N ASN A 276 14.95 8.39 -42.61
CA ASN A 276 15.23 9.84 -42.58
C ASN A 276 13.99 10.75 -42.48
N ASN A 277 12.90 10.29 -41.86
CA ASN A 277 11.72 11.13 -41.64
C ASN A 277 11.80 11.79 -40.26
N THR A 278 11.15 12.94 -40.11
CA THR A 278 10.94 13.61 -38.84
C THR A 278 9.44 13.61 -38.53
N ALA A 279 9.04 12.94 -37.45
CA ALA A 279 7.66 12.88 -36.99
C ALA A 279 7.52 13.57 -35.62
N SER A 280 7.27 14.88 -35.63
CA SER A 280 7.33 15.74 -34.43
C SER A 280 6.74 17.13 -34.68
N PRO A 281 5.97 17.73 -33.73
CA PRO A 281 5.22 17.06 -32.67
C PRO A 281 3.93 16.46 -33.25
N ASN A 282 3.44 15.37 -32.67
CA ASN A 282 2.11 14.81 -32.95
C ASN A 282 1.43 14.42 -31.63
N ASN A 283 0.10 14.41 -31.61
CA ASN A 283 -0.63 14.28 -30.34
C ASN A 283 -0.39 12.93 -29.64
N THR A 284 -0.28 11.82 -30.40
CA THR A 284 -0.07 10.49 -29.80
C THR A 284 1.20 9.80 -30.26
N TYR A 285 1.39 9.55 -31.56
CA TYR A 285 2.53 8.76 -32.04
C TYR A 285 3.37 9.53 -33.08
N GLY A 286 4.69 9.41 -33.02
CA GLY A 286 5.54 9.83 -34.14
C GLY A 286 5.37 8.88 -35.32
N ILE A 287 5.83 7.65 -35.14
CA ILE A 287 5.78 6.57 -36.13
C ILE A 287 5.14 5.34 -35.51
N VAL A 288 4.09 4.78 -36.12
CA VAL A 288 3.37 3.63 -35.57
C VAL A 288 3.12 2.54 -36.59
N PHE A 289 3.35 1.30 -36.16
CA PHE A 289 3.18 0.09 -36.94
C PHE A 289 2.22 -0.84 -36.22
N VAL A 290 1.13 -1.20 -36.89
CA VAL A 290 0.08 -2.05 -36.33
C VAL A 290 -0.09 -3.30 -37.20
N SER A 291 0.16 -4.46 -36.60
CA SER A 291 0.08 -5.76 -37.27
C SER A 291 0.97 -5.86 -38.52
N SER A 292 2.13 -5.21 -38.49
CA SER A 292 3.05 -5.07 -39.63
C SER A 292 4.36 -5.83 -39.38
N SER A 293 4.93 -6.44 -40.42
CA SER A 293 6.11 -7.30 -40.28
C SER A 293 7.09 -7.21 -41.43
N GLY A 294 8.38 -7.42 -41.15
CA GLY A 294 9.41 -7.43 -42.20
C GLY A 294 9.69 -6.04 -42.78
N ASN A 295 9.55 -4.99 -41.97
CA ASN A 295 9.79 -3.61 -42.38
C ASN A 295 11.07 -3.06 -41.75
N ILE A 296 11.58 -1.95 -42.31
CA ILE A 296 12.76 -1.23 -41.85
C ILE A 296 12.34 0.17 -41.40
N ILE A 297 12.76 0.57 -40.20
CA ILE A 297 12.62 1.93 -39.65
C ILE A 297 14.03 2.41 -39.31
N ALA A 298 14.58 3.34 -40.10
CA ALA A 298 15.96 3.78 -39.91
C ALA A 298 16.18 5.29 -39.99
N ASN A 299 17.08 5.83 -39.17
CA ASN A 299 17.50 7.24 -39.25
C ASN A 299 16.36 8.27 -39.08
N ASN A 300 15.24 7.88 -38.47
CA ASN A 300 14.12 8.79 -38.26
C ASN A 300 14.27 9.54 -36.94
N ILE A 301 13.68 10.74 -36.87
CA ILE A 301 13.50 11.52 -35.64
C ILE A 301 12.02 11.44 -35.25
N ALA A 302 11.74 10.97 -34.03
CA ALA A 302 10.38 10.93 -33.48
C ALA A 302 10.36 11.59 -32.10
N SER A 303 9.93 12.85 -32.03
CA SER A 303 10.09 13.69 -30.84
C SER A 303 8.80 14.40 -30.43
N TYR A 304 8.69 14.73 -29.14
CA TYR A 304 7.52 15.45 -28.59
C TYR A 304 6.17 14.82 -28.93
N ASN A 305 6.11 13.49 -28.88
CA ASN A 305 4.87 12.74 -28.99
C ASN A 305 4.58 12.05 -27.64
N SER A 306 3.37 11.50 -27.46
CA SER A 306 3.20 10.54 -26.36
C SER A 306 4.14 9.36 -26.56
N ARG A 307 4.20 8.77 -27.76
CA ARG A 307 5.15 7.71 -28.09
C ARG A 307 5.92 8.02 -29.38
N GLY A 308 7.24 7.90 -29.35
CA GLY A 308 8.09 8.17 -30.52
C GLY A 308 7.87 7.15 -31.63
N ILE A 309 8.37 5.93 -31.43
CA ILE A 309 8.20 4.80 -32.36
C ILE A 309 7.41 3.69 -31.64
N HIS A 310 6.28 3.26 -32.21
CA HIS A 310 5.41 2.27 -31.59
C HIS A 310 5.16 1.07 -32.51
N LEU A 311 5.55 -0.13 -32.05
CA LEU A 311 5.30 -1.39 -32.74
C LEU A 311 4.21 -2.19 -32.00
N ALA A 312 2.96 -2.13 -32.48
CA ALA A 312 1.81 -2.84 -31.92
C ALA A 312 1.49 -4.12 -32.70
N THR A 313 1.58 -5.29 -32.06
CA THR A 313 1.36 -6.60 -32.71
C THR A 313 2.20 -6.80 -33.98
N SER A 314 3.35 -6.13 -34.05
CA SER A 314 4.17 -5.95 -35.23
C SER A 314 5.50 -6.66 -35.05
N ASN A 315 5.76 -7.65 -35.90
CA ASN A 315 6.80 -8.66 -35.66
C ASN A 315 7.92 -8.60 -36.70
N SER A 316 9.12 -9.01 -36.34
CA SER A 316 10.24 -9.15 -37.29
C SER A 316 10.55 -7.88 -38.09
N ASN A 317 10.45 -6.70 -37.46
CA ASN A 317 10.86 -5.42 -38.01
C ASN A 317 12.26 -5.04 -37.52
N ILE A 318 12.95 -4.20 -38.27
CA ILE A 318 14.27 -3.65 -37.94
C ILE A 318 14.11 -2.17 -37.60
N VAL A 319 14.48 -1.77 -36.39
CA VAL A 319 14.49 -0.38 -35.92
C VAL A 319 15.93 0.02 -35.62
N SER A 320 16.53 0.82 -36.49
CA SER A 320 17.96 1.11 -36.40
C SER A 320 18.32 2.59 -36.57
N ASN A 321 19.27 3.12 -35.80
CA ASN A 321 19.76 4.50 -35.98
C ASN A 321 18.68 5.58 -35.86
N ASN A 322 17.56 5.31 -35.18
CA ASN A 322 16.53 6.33 -34.95
C ASN A 322 16.83 7.14 -33.70
N ILE A 323 16.28 8.34 -33.66
CA ILE A 323 16.29 9.21 -32.49
C ILE A 323 14.84 9.32 -31.99
N ALA A 324 14.62 8.90 -30.75
CA ALA A 324 13.41 9.24 -30.01
C ALA A 324 13.80 10.24 -28.93
N SER A 325 13.07 11.35 -28.81
CA SER A 325 13.37 12.30 -27.75
C SER A 325 12.16 13.04 -27.21
N TYR A 326 12.18 13.31 -25.90
CA TYR A 326 11.13 14.04 -25.19
C TYR A 326 9.72 13.47 -25.43
N ASN A 327 9.63 12.14 -25.57
CA ASN A 327 8.37 11.44 -25.60
C ASN A 327 8.06 10.89 -24.21
N THR A 328 6.79 10.57 -23.92
CA THR A 328 6.51 9.77 -22.71
C THR A 328 7.14 8.38 -22.84
N ARG A 329 7.06 7.77 -24.04
CA ARG A 329 7.78 6.53 -24.37
C ARG A 329 8.54 6.65 -25.68
N GLY A 330 9.84 6.35 -25.68
CA GLY A 330 10.71 6.50 -26.85
C GLY A 330 10.40 5.46 -27.92
N ILE A 331 10.81 4.22 -27.69
CA ILE A 331 10.52 3.06 -28.55
C ILE A 331 9.66 2.06 -27.78
N THR A 332 8.44 1.81 -28.21
CA THR A 332 7.52 0.88 -27.54
C THR A 332 7.30 -0.40 -28.35
N LEU A 333 7.47 -1.56 -27.71
CA LEU A 333 7.20 -2.88 -28.26
C LEU A 333 5.95 -3.46 -27.58
N ALA A 334 4.80 -3.36 -28.25
CA ALA A 334 3.49 -3.73 -27.69
C ALA A 334 2.94 -5.02 -28.30
N SER A 335 2.91 -6.10 -27.51
CA SER A 335 2.47 -7.43 -27.94
C SER A 335 3.12 -7.90 -29.24
N SER A 336 4.38 -7.51 -29.42
CA SER A 336 5.18 -7.71 -30.62
C SER A 336 6.26 -8.76 -30.37
N ARG A 337 6.87 -9.30 -31.43
CA ARG A 337 7.85 -10.39 -31.34
C ARG A 337 8.98 -10.23 -32.34
N SER A 338 10.16 -10.72 -31.98
CA SER A 338 11.29 -10.91 -32.91
C SER A 338 11.75 -9.65 -33.67
N ASN A 339 11.47 -8.45 -33.15
CA ASN A 339 12.02 -7.21 -33.69
C ASN A 339 13.50 -7.05 -33.32
N ILE A 340 14.26 -6.41 -34.21
CA ILE A 340 15.68 -6.08 -34.04
C ILE A 340 15.78 -4.58 -33.82
N ILE A 341 16.35 -4.16 -32.69
CA ILE A 341 16.47 -2.78 -32.25
C ILE A 341 17.97 -2.51 -32.01
N THR A 342 18.61 -1.68 -32.83
CA THR A 342 20.06 -1.41 -32.76
C THR A 342 20.36 0.07 -33.02
N ASP A 343 21.42 0.61 -32.42
CA ASP A 343 21.95 1.95 -32.73
C ASP A 343 20.96 3.10 -32.54
N ASN A 344 19.87 2.90 -31.79
CA ASN A 344 18.91 3.98 -31.54
C ASN A 344 19.35 4.86 -30.36
N THR A 345 19.05 6.15 -30.45
CA THR A 345 19.31 7.12 -29.39
C THR A 345 17.98 7.58 -28.79
N MET A 346 17.83 7.39 -27.48
CA MET A 346 16.71 7.88 -26.68
C MET A 346 17.19 9.01 -25.77
N VAL A 347 16.49 10.15 -25.78
CA VAL A 347 16.81 11.33 -24.97
C VAL A 347 15.57 11.76 -24.19
N GLU A 348 15.69 11.80 -22.85
CA GLU A 348 14.56 12.05 -21.96
C GLU A 348 13.38 11.06 -22.15
N ASP A 349 13.68 9.88 -22.71
CA ASP A 349 12.75 8.75 -22.91
C ASP A 349 13.54 7.41 -22.97
N GLY A 350 12.87 6.29 -23.26
CA GLY A 350 13.52 4.98 -23.31
C GLY A 350 12.79 3.93 -24.14
N ILE A 351 13.29 2.70 -24.08
CA ILE A 351 12.60 1.53 -24.65
C ILE A 351 11.56 1.05 -23.64
N PHE A 352 10.40 0.61 -24.10
CA PHE A 352 9.37 0.05 -23.23
C PHE A 352 8.74 -1.19 -23.85
N ILE A 353 8.69 -2.29 -23.10
CA ILE A 353 8.14 -3.56 -23.59
C ILE A 353 6.85 -3.87 -22.84
N LEU A 354 5.76 -4.12 -23.57
CA LEU A 354 4.50 -4.52 -22.95
C LEU A 354 3.89 -5.70 -23.67
N GLY A 355 3.41 -6.66 -22.91
CA GLY A 355 2.75 -7.83 -23.47
C GLY A 355 2.46 -8.89 -22.41
N LEU A 356 1.33 -9.57 -22.62
CA LEU A 356 0.81 -10.59 -21.70
C LEU A 356 1.35 -12.00 -21.96
N SER A 357 2.35 -12.17 -22.83
CA SER A 357 2.94 -13.48 -23.12
C SER A 357 4.46 -13.40 -23.08
N LEU A 358 5.10 -14.47 -22.62
CA LEU A 358 6.55 -14.61 -22.54
C LEU A 358 7.25 -14.23 -23.86
N GLN A 359 6.68 -14.63 -25.01
CA GLN A 359 7.26 -14.36 -26.32
C GLN A 359 7.27 -12.87 -26.69
N HIS A 360 6.41 -12.05 -26.07
CA HIS A 360 6.43 -10.59 -26.26
C HIS A 360 7.63 -9.93 -25.60
N TRP A 361 8.30 -10.64 -24.70
CA TRP A 361 9.43 -10.13 -23.94
C TRP A 361 10.75 -10.71 -24.42
N ASN A 362 10.85 -12.03 -24.57
CA ASN A 362 12.14 -12.71 -24.71
C ASN A 362 12.55 -13.04 -26.15
N THR A 363 11.83 -12.54 -27.17
CA THR A 363 12.13 -12.84 -28.58
C THR A 363 12.85 -11.69 -29.32
N HIS A 364 12.87 -10.48 -28.75
CA HIS A 364 13.51 -9.32 -29.36
C HIS A 364 15.04 -9.43 -29.36
N THR A 365 15.68 -8.74 -30.30
CA THR A 365 17.11 -8.48 -30.26
C THR A 365 17.29 -6.99 -30.01
N ILE A 366 17.77 -6.65 -28.81
CA ILE A 366 18.08 -5.28 -28.40
C ILE A 366 19.49 -5.35 -27.84
N ASP A 367 20.43 -4.65 -28.47
CA ASP A 367 21.83 -4.67 -28.06
C ASP A 367 22.26 -3.33 -27.43
N THR A 368 23.51 -3.30 -26.97
CA THR A 368 24.07 -2.17 -26.22
C THR A 368 24.43 -0.96 -27.08
N SER A 369 24.25 -1.03 -28.41
CA SER A 369 24.42 0.15 -29.27
C SER A 369 23.22 1.09 -29.19
N ASN A 370 22.09 0.62 -28.65
CA ASN A 370 21.01 1.50 -28.22
C ASN A 370 21.40 2.23 -26.94
N THR A 371 21.07 3.52 -26.87
CA THR A 371 21.43 4.36 -25.71
C THR A 371 20.26 5.17 -25.19
N VAL A 372 20.13 5.26 -23.87
CA VAL A 372 19.22 6.17 -23.16
C VAL A 372 20.06 7.22 -22.46
N ASN A 373 19.83 8.49 -22.78
CA ASN A 373 20.63 9.61 -22.30
C ASN A 373 22.13 9.34 -22.51
N GLY A 374 22.41 8.72 -23.67
CA GLY A 374 23.69 8.24 -24.21
C GLY A 374 24.52 7.34 -23.30
N LYS A 375 23.86 6.65 -22.37
CA LYS A 375 24.37 5.43 -21.73
C LYS A 375 23.71 4.22 -22.38
N SER A 376 24.42 3.09 -22.47
CA SER A 376 23.90 1.88 -23.11
C SER A 376 22.66 1.31 -22.41
N VAL A 377 21.75 0.75 -23.21
CA VAL A 377 20.65 -0.10 -22.73
C VAL A 377 21.17 -1.51 -22.51
N TYR A 378 20.89 -2.09 -21.34
CA TYR A 378 21.15 -3.50 -21.07
C TYR A 378 19.85 -4.31 -21.11
N TYR A 379 19.59 -4.92 -22.26
CA TYR A 379 18.52 -5.90 -22.42
C TYR A 379 19.08 -7.31 -22.27
N TRP A 380 18.76 -7.98 -21.17
CA TRP A 380 19.09 -9.38 -20.95
C TRP A 380 17.85 -10.24 -21.16
N LYS A 381 18.00 -11.32 -21.93
CA LYS A 381 16.91 -12.27 -22.19
C LYS A 381 17.31 -13.71 -21.89
N ASN A 382 16.42 -14.45 -21.23
CA ASN A 382 16.64 -15.86 -20.87
C ASN A 382 17.95 -16.09 -20.07
N GLN A 383 18.43 -15.06 -19.36
CA GLN A 383 19.70 -15.10 -18.65
C GLN A 383 19.48 -15.74 -17.27
N THR A 384 20.38 -16.63 -16.85
CA THR A 384 20.42 -17.17 -15.49
C THR A 384 21.71 -16.77 -14.81
N GLY A 385 21.62 -16.06 -13.69
CA GLY A 385 22.78 -15.53 -12.97
C GLY A 385 23.42 -14.33 -13.66
N GLY A 386 24.29 -13.65 -12.92
CA GLY A 386 25.09 -12.53 -13.41
C GLY A 386 24.69 -11.19 -12.80
N ILE A 387 25.58 -10.21 -12.93
CA ILE A 387 25.38 -8.84 -12.45
C ILE A 387 25.33 -7.94 -13.69
N VAL A 388 24.28 -7.14 -13.82
CA VAL A 388 24.16 -6.18 -14.91
C VAL A 388 25.29 -5.15 -14.80
N PRO A 389 26.02 -4.83 -15.89
CA PRO A 389 27.13 -3.88 -15.83
C PRO A 389 26.70 -2.49 -15.33
N GLY A 390 27.60 -1.78 -14.67
CA GLY A 390 27.36 -0.42 -14.17
C GLY A 390 27.12 0.61 -15.28
N SER A 391 26.59 1.77 -14.89
CA SER A 391 26.35 2.92 -15.78
C SER A 391 25.36 2.64 -16.91
N ALA A 392 24.33 1.82 -16.67
CA ALA A 392 23.22 1.65 -17.58
C ALA A 392 22.48 2.97 -17.82
N GLY A 393 22.01 3.21 -19.04
CA GLY A 393 20.98 4.21 -19.33
C GLY A 393 19.59 3.67 -18.95
N GLN A 394 19.40 2.38 -19.18
CA GLN A 394 18.20 1.63 -18.85
C GLN A 394 18.55 0.14 -18.72
N VAL A 395 17.84 -0.58 -17.85
CA VAL A 395 17.96 -2.04 -17.70
C VAL A 395 16.63 -2.70 -18.03
N ILE A 396 16.65 -3.74 -18.87
CA ILE A 396 15.47 -4.54 -19.22
C ILE A 396 15.81 -6.02 -19.06
N LEU A 397 15.09 -6.72 -18.20
CA LEU A 397 15.23 -8.16 -17.97
C LEU A 397 14.00 -8.88 -18.51
N ALA A 398 14.20 -9.74 -19.51
CA ALA A 398 13.16 -10.52 -20.15
C ALA A 398 13.35 -12.01 -19.87
N ASN A 399 12.47 -12.62 -19.07
CA ASN A 399 12.59 -14.03 -18.68
C ASN A 399 13.94 -14.37 -18.04
N CYS A 400 14.42 -13.51 -17.13
CA CYS A 400 15.69 -13.69 -16.46
C CYS A 400 15.52 -14.25 -15.04
N THR A 401 16.56 -14.92 -14.58
CA THR A 401 16.58 -15.63 -13.31
C THR A 401 17.87 -15.39 -12.55
N ASN A 402 17.82 -15.18 -11.23
CA ASN A 402 19.03 -15.03 -10.39
C ASN A 402 19.96 -13.90 -10.86
N VAL A 403 19.45 -12.91 -11.59
CA VAL A 403 20.21 -11.75 -12.04
C VAL A 403 20.23 -10.69 -10.95
N VAL A 404 21.36 -10.00 -10.80
CA VAL A 404 21.52 -8.86 -9.91
C VAL A 404 21.60 -7.58 -10.73
N VAL A 405 20.74 -6.61 -10.43
CA VAL A 405 20.80 -5.24 -10.93
C VAL A 405 21.15 -4.36 -9.75
N GLU A 406 22.40 -3.91 -9.69
CA GLU A 406 22.86 -3.09 -8.57
C GLU A 406 23.66 -1.87 -8.98
N ASN A 407 23.63 -0.85 -8.11
CA ASN A 407 24.39 0.39 -8.25
C ASN A 407 24.15 1.13 -9.58
N GLN A 408 22.94 1.02 -10.14
CA GLN A 408 22.56 1.72 -11.35
C GLN A 408 22.05 3.13 -11.04
N SER A 409 22.38 4.08 -11.90
CA SER A 409 21.82 5.43 -11.90
C SER A 409 21.08 5.64 -13.21
N VAL A 410 19.79 5.30 -13.19
CA VAL A 410 18.87 5.29 -14.33
C VAL A 410 17.86 6.42 -14.17
N SER A 411 17.93 7.40 -15.05
CA SER A 411 17.11 8.60 -14.93
C SER A 411 16.71 9.14 -16.28
N ASN A 412 15.66 9.96 -16.26
CA ASN A 412 15.18 10.69 -17.44
C ASN A 412 14.81 9.73 -18.58
N GLY A 413 14.21 8.59 -18.26
CA GLY A 413 13.82 7.56 -19.23
C GLY A 413 12.34 7.22 -19.11
N SER A 414 11.87 6.35 -19.99
CA SER A 414 10.50 5.82 -19.87
C SER A 414 10.37 4.94 -18.63
N SER A 415 11.20 3.91 -18.53
CA SER A 415 11.33 3.08 -17.34
C SER A 415 12.80 2.92 -16.99
N GLY A 416 13.18 3.07 -15.72
CA GLY A 416 14.57 2.93 -15.30
C GLY A 416 15.05 1.48 -15.35
N ILE A 417 14.35 0.61 -14.62
CA ILE A 417 14.58 -0.84 -14.60
C ILE A 417 13.25 -1.56 -14.87
N GLU A 418 13.22 -2.39 -15.91
CA GLU A 418 12.02 -3.10 -16.35
C GLU A 418 12.25 -4.62 -16.32
N LEU A 419 11.33 -5.36 -15.70
CA LEU A 419 11.33 -6.83 -15.66
C LEU A 419 10.05 -7.36 -16.29
N GLY A 420 10.17 -8.32 -17.20
CA GLY A 420 9.04 -9.07 -17.74
C GLY A 420 9.26 -10.57 -17.66
N PHE A 421 8.28 -11.30 -17.14
CA PHE A 421 8.34 -12.77 -16.98
C PHE A 421 9.60 -13.26 -16.24
N SER A 422 10.19 -12.43 -15.37
CA SER A 422 11.48 -12.69 -14.73
C SER A 422 11.30 -13.10 -13.27
N PHE A 423 12.14 -14.00 -12.76
CA PHE A 423 11.97 -14.54 -11.41
C PHE A 423 13.25 -14.65 -10.58
N ASN A 424 13.14 -14.50 -9.27
CA ASN A 424 14.28 -14.65 -8.35
C ASN A 424 15.47 -13.71 -8.66
N ASN A 425 15.20 -12.50 -9.14
CA ASN A 425 16.21 -11.48 -9.39
C ASN A 425 16.34 -10.53 -8.19
N THR A 426 17.48 -9.87 -8.07
CA THR A 426 17.77 -8.88 -7.02
C THR A 426 18.02 -7.52 -7.64
N LEU A 427 17.24 -6.52 -7.25
CA LEU A 427 17.39 -5.12 -7.63
C LEU A 427 17.81 -4.36 -6.37
N ALA A 428 19.10 -4.03 -6.26
CA ALA A 428 19.67 -3.47 -5.03
C ALA A 428 20.46 -2.19 -5.22
N ASN A 429 20.32 -1.22 -4.32
CA ASN A 429 21.14 0.01 -4.30
C ASN A 429 21.08 0.83 -5.62
N ASN A 430 19.94 0.81 -6.32
CA ASN A 430 19.77 1.59 -7.54
C ASN A 430 19.15 2.95 -7.24
N TYR A 431 19.50 3.93 -8.05
CA TYR A 431 18.90 5.26 -8.09
C TYR A 431 18.08 5.39 -9.37
N ALA A 432 16.75 5.37 -9.23
CA ALA A 432 15.79 5.45 -10.33
C ALA A 432 14.97 6.75 -10.23
N SER A 433 15.27 7.75 -11.07
CA SER A 433 14.63 9.07 -10.93
C SER A 433 14.20 9.77 -12.21
N ASN A 434 13.17 10.61 -12.14
CA ASN A 434 12.62 11.34 -13.30
C ASN A 434 12.23 10.42 -14.47
N ASN A 435 11.69 9.24 -14.15
CA ASN A 435 11.14 8.32 -15.15
C ASN A 435 9.61 8.33 -15.09
N ILE A 436 8.94 7.72 -16.07
CA ILE A 436 7.54 7.37 -15.85
C ILE A 436 7.47 6.29 -14.77
N GLU A 437 8.21 5.21 -14.96
CA GLU A 437 8.30 4.11 -14.00
C GLU A 437 9.76 3.99 -13.52
N GLY A 438 10.01 4.13 -12.22
CA GLY A 438 11.37 3.98 -11.68
C GLY A 438 11.86 2.53 -11.83
N ILE A 439 11.15 1.62 -11.18
CA ILE A 439 11.35 0.17 -11.27
C ILE A 439 10.00 -0.47 -11.57
N CYS A 440 9.87 -1.27 -12.63
CA CYS A 440 8.63 -1.93 -12.98
C CYS A 440 8.78 -3.44 -13.24
N LEU A 441 7.84 -4.22 -12.70
CA LEU A 441 7.76 -5.67 -12.84
C LEU A 441 6.44 -6.05 -13.50
N TYR A 442 6.50 -6.78 -14.60
CA TYR A 442 5.37 -7.33 -15.35
C TYR A 442 5.43 -8.85 -15.32
N SER A 443 4.41 -9.49 -14.74
CA SER A 443 4.34 -10.96 -14.60
C SER A 443 5.64 -11.59 -14.08
N SER A 444 6.29 -10.93 -13.14
CA SER A 444 7.64 -11.24 -12.67
C SER A 444 7.61 -11.56 -11.17
N ASP A 445 7.73 -12.84 -10.85
CA ASP A 445 7.49 -13.35 -9.50
C ASP A 445 8.78 -13.54 -8.68
N ARG A 446 8.68 -13.50 -7.35
CA ARG A 446 9.79 -13.87 -6.43
C ARG A 446 11.05 -13.02 -6.56
N ASN A 447 10.93 -11.75 -6.95
CA ASN A 447 12.06 -10.83 -7.03
C ASN A 447 12.23 -10.03 -5.74
N THR A 448 13.47 -9.62 -5.46
CA THR A 448 13.85 -8.78 -4.32
C THR A 448 14.20 -7.37 -4.81
N ILE A 449 13.53 -6.36 -4.27
CA ILE A 449 13.77 -4.94 -4.55
C ILE A 449 14.19 -4.30 -3.23
N ALA A 450 15.49 -4.04 -3.05
CA ALA A 450 16.03 -3.62 -1.76
C ALA A 450 16.95 -2.41 -1.82
N ASN A 451 16.88 -1.52 -0.82
CA ASN A 451 17.81 -0.39 -0.66
C ASN A 451 17.88 0.55 -1.89
N ASN A 452 16.83 0.64 -2.69
CA ASN A 452 16.78 1.53 -3.84
C ASN A 452 16.27 2.91 -3.44
N ILE A 453 16.65 3.92 -4.23
CA ILE A 453 16.07 5.25 -4.17
C ILE A 453 15.25 5.44 -5.44
N ALA A 454 13.93 5.58 -5.29
CA ALA A 454 13.00 5.85 -6.38
C ALA A 454 12.40 7.25 -6.21
N SER A 455 12.79 8.22 -7.04
CA SER A 455 12.35 9.60 -6.85
C SER A 455 11.90 10.37 -8.10
N LYS A 456 10.94 11.28 -7.95
CA LYS A 456 10.46 12.13 -9.07
C LYS A 456 9.91 11.34 -10.27
N ASN A 457 9.38 10.15 -10.04
CA ASN A 457 8.78 9.33 -11.10
C ASN A 457 7.25 9.49 -11.12
N SER A 458 6.58 9.12 -12.21
CA SER A 458 5.12 8.96 -12.15
C SER A 458 4.74 7.83 -11.18
N VAL A 459 5.46 6.71 -11.26
CA VAL A 459 5.41 5.60 -10.30
C VAL A 459 6.84 5.21 -9.89
N GLY A 460 7.12 5.18 -8.59
CA GLY A 460 8.44 4.82 -8.06
C GLY A 460 8.77 3.35 -8.30
N ILE A 461 7.95 2.46 -7.75
CA ILE A 461 8.05 1.00 -7.90
C ILE A 461 6.67 0.46 -8.32
N PHE A 462 6.57 -0.10 -9.52
CA PHE A 462 5.35 -0.66 -10.07
C PHE A 462 5.41 -2.18 -10.17
N ILE A 463 4.41 -2.87 -9.60
CA ILE A 463 4.31 -4.33 -9.55
C ILE A 463 2.98 -4.73 -10.20
N TYR A 464 3.06 -5.21 -11.44
CA TYR A 464 1.89 -5.58 -12.24
C TYR A 464 1.80 -7.09 -12.43
N SER A 465 0.70 -7.69 -11.95
CA SER A 465 0.44 -9.14 -12.03
C SER A 465 1.65 -9.99 -11.60
N SER A 466 2.36 -9.56 -10.56
CA SER A 466 3.68 -10.06 -10.17
C SER A 466 3.67 -10.45 -8.70
N ASN A 467 3.76 -11.75 -8.42
CA ASN A 467 3.47 -12.33 -7.11
C ASN A 467 4.74 -12.67 -6.31
N SER A 468 4.56 -12.80 -5.00
CA SER A 468 5.61 -13.30 -4.10
C SER A 468 6.89 -12.45 -4.10
N ASN A 469 6.79 -11.16 -4.37
CA ASN A 469 7.95 -10.24 -4.40
C ASN A 469 8.29 -9.72 -2.98
N SER A 470 9.52 -9.28 -2.78
CA SER A 470 10.00 -8.67 -1.53
C SER A 470 10.52 -7.26 -1.80
N ILE A 471 9.89 -6.26 -1.19
CA ILE A 471 10.23 -4.83 -1.35
C ILE A 471 10.69 -4.29 0.00
N ALA A 472 11.99 -4.06 0.17
CA ALA A 472 12.57 -3.79 1.48
C ALA A 472 13.52 -2.58 1.53
N ASN A 473 13.44 -1.78 2.59
CA ASN A 473 14.42 -0.71 2.88
C ASN A 473 14.62 0.32 1.74
N ASN A 474 13.62 0.52 0.88
CA ASN A 474 13.70 1.51 -0.20
C ASN A 474 13.31 2.91 0.30
N THR A 475 13.90 3.94 -0.31
CA THR A 475 13.55 5.35 -0.08
C THR A 475 12.80 5.87 -1.31
N ILE A 476 11.55 6.30 -1.13
CA ILE A 476 10.62 6.58 -2.23
C ILE A 476 10.06 7.98 -2.07
N SER A 477 10.42 8.91 -2.96
CA SER A 477 10.07 10.33 -2.76
C SER A 477 9.68 11.11 -4.00
N LEU A 478 8.80 12.09 -3.85
CA LEU A 478 8.41 13.00 -4.94
C LEU A 478 7.79 12.28 -6.15
N ASN A 479 7.20 11.09 -5.98
CA ASN A 479 6.54 10.37 -7.06
C ASN A 479 5.04 10.67 -7.09
N GLY A 480 4.35 10.33 -8.18
CA GLY A 480 2.88 10.17 -8.14
C GLY A 480 2.55 9.02 -7.19
N ASP A 481 2.73 7.79 -7.64
CA ASP A 481 2.62 6.61 -6.78
C ASP A 481 4.01 6.16 -6.31
N GLY A 482 4.16 5.87 -5.02
CA GLY A 482 5.41 5.41 -4.45
C GLY A 482 5.69 3.94 -4.80
N ILE A 483 4.89 3.04 -4.22
CA ILE A 483 4.84 1.60 -4.50
C ILE A 483 3.41 1.28 -4.93
N TYR A 484 3.24 0.87 -6.18
CA TYR A 484 1.93 0.51 -6.73
C TYR A 484 1.89 -0.99 -7.07
N LEU A 485 0.96 -1.71 -6.44
CA LEU A 485 0.64 -3.10 -6.77
C LEU A 485 -0.70 -3.15 -7.51
N ASP A 486 -0.69 -3.74 -8.70
CA ASP A 486 -1.87 -3.99 -9.53
C ASP A 486 -1.97 -5.50 -9.80
N GLY A 487 -3.06 -6.13 -9.35
CA GLY A 487 -3.32 -7.55 -9.54
C GLY A 487 -2.23 -8.47 -8.96
N SER A 488 -1.56 -8.05 -7.88
CA SER A 488 -0.38 -8.73 -7.34
C SER A 488 -0.61 -9.22 -5.91
N SER A 489 -0.13 -10.43 -5.60
CA SER A 489 -0.40 -11.13 -4.34
C SER A 489 0.84 -11.70 -3.69
N ASN A 490 0.75 -12.00 -2.40
CA ASN A 490 1.82 -12.61 -1.60
C ASN A 490 3.12 -11.77 -1.56
N THR A 491 3.03 -10.46 -1.80
CA THR A 491 4.18 -9.54 -1.77
C THR A 491 4.39 -9.02 -0.36
N THR A 492 5.66 -8.99 0.08
CA THR A 492 6.06 -8.42 1.37
C THR A 492 6.71 -7.06 1.15
N ILE A 493 6.18 -6.03 1.81
CA ILE A 493 6.67 -4.65 1.76
C ILE A 493 7.12 -4.25 3.17
N VAL A 494 8.42 -4.10 3.38
CA VAL A 494 9.00 -3.95 4.73
C VAL A 494 10.04 -2.84 4.86
N ASN A 495 9.97 -2.07 5.95
CA ASN A 495 10.99 -1.05 6.29
C ASN A 495 11.24 0.02 5.21
N ASN A 496 10.29 0.28 4.31
CA ASN A 496 10.43 1.32 3.30
C ASN A 496 10.06 2.68 3.88
N THR A 497 10.72 3.74 3.41
CA THR A 497 10.45 5.12 3.83
C THR A 497 9.98 5.94 2.64
N ALA A 498 8.90 6.68 2.81
CA ALA A 498 8.33 7.50 1.75
C ALA A 498 7.93 8.91 2.17
N LEU A 499 8.25 9.85 1.27
CA LEU A 499 8.11 11.29 1.49
C LEU A 499 7.60 12.01 0.24
N ASN A 500 6.59 12.87 0.39
CA ASN A 500 6.12 13.76 -0.68
C ASN A 500 5.63 13.04 -1.95
N ASN A 501 4.99 11.87 -1.82
CA ASN A 501 4.31 11.21 -2.94
C ASN A 501 2.80 11.51 -2.93
N THR A 502 2.08 11.29 -4.03
CA THR A 502 0.61 11.26 -3.98
C THR A 502 0.15 10.07 -3.12
N TYR A 503 0.49 8.85 -3.51
CA TYR A 503 0.27 7.67 -2.68
C TYR A 503 1.64 7.11 -2.28
N PHE A 504 1.86 6.74 -1.02
CA PHE A 504 3.05 5.93 -0.73
C PHE A 504 2.84 4.47 -1.16
N ILE A 505 1.93 3.73 -0.52
CA ILE A 505 1.60 2.37 -0.95
C ILE A 505 0.19 2.38 -1.50
N TYR A 506 0.03 1.96 -2.75
CA TYR A 506 -1.27 1.80 -3.40
C TYR A 506 -1.46 0.35 -3.86
N PHE A 507 -2.53 -0.29 -3.39
CA PHE A 507 -2.95 -1.62 -3.85
C PHE A 507 -4.23 -1.47 -4.68
N TYR A 508 -4.21 -1.97 -5.90
CA TYR A 508 -5.38 -2.15 -6.74
C TYR A 508 -5.58 -3.63 -7.04
N SER A 509 -6.73 -4.18 -6.65
CA SER A 509 -7.07 -5.60 -6.85
C SER A 509 -5.96 -6.56 -6.37
N SER A 510 -5.28 -6.22 -5.27
CA SER A 510 -4.04 -6.87 -4.82
C SER A 510 -4.23 -7.44 -3.41
N SER A 511 -4.43 -8.76 -3.33
CA SER A 511 -4.81 -9.46 -2.10
C SER A 511 -3.67 -10.30 -1.51
N ASN A 512 -3.77 -10.68 -0.24
CA ASN A 512 -2.79 -11.55 0.45
C ASN A 512 -1.37 -10.95 0.54
N ASN A 513 -1.25 -9.64 0.65
CA ASN A 513 0.04 -8.96 0.81
C ASN A 513 0.32 -8.59 2.27
N THR A 514 1.59 -8.42 2.61
CA THR A 514 2.05 -8.07 3.96
C THR A 514 2.84 -6.76 3.93
N VAL A 515 2.40 -5.78 4.71
CA VAL A 515 3.00 -4.44 4.82
C VAL A 515 3.45 -4.20 6.25
N VAL A 516 4.76 -4.15 6.50
CA VAL A 516 5.32 -4.14 7.87
C VAL A 516 6.36 -3.04 8.07
N ASN A 517 6.31 -2.30 9.18
CA ASN A 517 7.37 -1.36 9.59
C ASN A 517 7.71 -0.27 8.55
N ASN A 518 6.79 0.09 7.66
CA ASN A 518 7.02 1.15 6.68
C ASN A 518 6.69 2.52 7.28
N THR A 519 7.39 3.56 6.83
CA THR A 519 7.18 4.95 7.26
C THR A 519 6.71 5.80 6.09
N ALA A 520 5.47 6.31 6.17
CA ALA A 520 4.84 7.21 5.22
C ALA A 520 4.59 8.57 5.87
N SER A 521 5.26 9.61 5.37
CA SER A 521 5.06 10.99 5.84
C SER A 521 5.01 12.01 4.71
N ASN A 522 4.25 13.09 4.90
CA ASN A 522 4.06 14.16 3.91
C ASN A 522 3.60 13.67 2.53
N ASN A 523 2.96 12.51 2.44
CA ASN A 523 2.31 12.05 1.20
C ASN A 523 0.86 12.58 1.16
N GLN A 524 0.16 12.49 0.03
CA GLN A 524 -1.29 12.74 0.05
C GLN A 524 -2.01 11.60 0.80
N TYR A 525 -1.69 10.35 0.48
CA TYR A 525 -2.16 9.17 1.19
C TYR A 525 -0.97 8.33 1.66
N GLY A 526 -1.04 7.81 2.90
CA GLY A 526 -0.04 6.88 3.42
C GLY A 526 -0.15 5.50 2.77
N ILE A 527 -1.09 4.68 3.23
CA ILE A 527 -1.33 3.33 2.70
C ILE A 527 -2.77 3.27 2.19
N TYR A 528 -2.96 2.93 0.92
CA TYR A 528 -4.27 2.91 0.25
C TYR A 528 -4.53 1.55 -0.38
N LEU A 529 -5.65 0.93 -0.01
CA LEU A 529 -6.14 -0.33 -0.57
C LEU A 529 -7.43 -0.07 -1.34
N SER A 530 -7.47 -0.46 -2.62
CA SER A 530 -8.67 -0.49 -3.45
C SER A 530 -8.98 -1.92 -3.89
N SER A 531 -10.21 -2.37 -3.65
CA SER A 531 -10.68 -3.71 -4.04
C SER A 531 -9.73 -4.84 -3.62
N SER A 532 -9.10 -4.71 -2.46
CA SER A 532 -7.96 -5.53 -2.03
C SER A 532 -8.26 -6.21 -0.69
N THR A 533 -8.15 -7.53 -0.63
CA THR A 533 -8.62 -8.34 0.51
C THR A 533 -7.52 -9.17 1.15
N SER A 534 -7.74 -9.63 2.38
CA SER A 534 -6.83 -10.56 3.06
C SER A 534 -5.39 -10.04 3.21
N ASN A 535 -5.21 -8.71 3.25
CA ASN A 535 -3.91 -8.09 3.47
C ASN A 535 -3.64 -7.89 4.97
N THR A 536 -2.36 -7.93 5.34
CA THR A 536 -1.88 -7.66 6.69
C THR A 536 -1.04 -6.39 6.70
N ILE A 537 -1.49 -5.37 7.43
CA ILE A 537 -0.83 -4.07 7.57
C ILE A 537 -0.45 -3.91 9.04
N THR A 538 0.82 -4.07 9.38
CA THR A 538 1.26 -4.14 10.78
C THR A 538 2.46 -3.24 11.09
N ASN A 539 2.46 -2.57 12.25
CA ASN A 539 3.59 -1.75 12.73
C ASN A 539 4.04 -0.62 11.78
N ASN A 540 3.17 -0.14 10.89
CA ASN A 540 3.52 0.96 9.99
C ASN A 540 3.26 2.32 10.64
N ILE A 541 4.05 3.32 10.24
CA ILE A 541 3.86 4.72 10.62
C ILE A 541 3.33 5.45 9.38
N ALA A 542 2.05 5.82 9.37
CA ALA A 542 1.40 6.58 8.29
C ALA A 542 0.91 7.94 8.83
N SER A 543 1.86 8.82 9.13
CA SER A 543 1.63 10.06 9.89
C SER A 543 1.97 11.31 9.10
N SER A 544 1.33 12.43 9.41
CA SER A 544 1.55 13.73 8.75
C SER A 544 1.34 13.68 7.23
N ASN A 545 0.34 12.90 6.77
CA ASN A 545 -0.07 12.90 5.37
C ASN A 545 -1.19 13.93 5.13
N ASN A 546 -1.24 14.45 3.91
CA ASN A 546 -2.15 15.53 3.49
C ASN A 546 -3.59 15.08 3.29
N TRP A 547 -3.93 13.81 3.54
CA TRP A 547 -5.30 13.31 3.68
C TRP A 547 -5.35 12.17 4.71
N PHE A 548 -5.22 10.91 4.29
CA PHE A 548 -5.48 9.74 5.13
C PHE A 548 -4.18 9.02 5.46
N GLY A 549 -4.07 8.53 6.70
CA GLY A 549 -2.98 7.65 7.10
C GLY A 549 -3.11 6.29 6.40
N ILE A 550 -4.17 5.55 6.73
CA ILE A 550 -4.50 4.25 6.13
C ILE A 550 -5.93 4.28 5.58
N CYS A 551 -6.12 3.90 4.33
CA CYS A 551 -7.40 3.92 3.64
C CYS A 551 -7.73 2.56 3.03
N LEU A 552 -8.95 2.08 3.28
CA LEU A 552 -9.53 0.88 2.69
C LEU A 552 -10.77 1.27 1.89
N ASP A 553 -10.73 1.06 0.59
CA ASP A 553 -11.81 1.33 -0.35
C ASP A 553 -12.24 0.01 -1.02
N PHE A 554 -13.49 -0.39 -0.82
CA PHE A 554 -14.03 -1.71 -1.25
C PHE A 554 -13.12 -2.89 -0.84
N SER A 555 -12.44 -2.78 0.29
CA SER A 555 -11.33 -3.65 0.70
C SER A 555 -11.68 -4.37 2.01
N SER A 556 -12.25 -5.57 1.87
CA SER A 556 -12.79 -6.36 2.99
C SER A 556 -11.79 -7.42 3.49
N SER A 557 -12.01 -7.93 4.70
CA SER A 557 -11.24 -9.05 5.28
C SER A 557 -9.74 -8.78 5.45
N ASN A 558 -9.34 -7.54 5.74
CA ASN A 558 -7.96 -7.16 6.02
C ASN A 558 -7.67 -7.07 7.52
N THR A 559 -6.40 -7.22 7.89
CA THR A 559 -5.90 -7.06 9.27
C THR A 559 -5.01 -5.83 9.36
N ILE A 560 -5.38 -4.85 10.17
CA ILE A 560 -4.66 -3.60 10.40
C ILE A 560 -4.30 -3.52 11.88
N THR A 561 -3.04 -3.79 12.23
CA THR A 561 -2.63 -3.89 13.64
C THR A 561 -1.38 -3.11 14.03
N ASN A 562 -1.35 -2.53 15.23
CA ASN A 562 -0.16 -1.84 15.77
C ASN A 562 0.38 -0.69 14.89
N ASN A 563 -0.46 -0.09 14.03
CA ASN A 563 -0.03 1.02 13.17
C ASN A 563 -0.19 2.36 13.89
N ILE A 564 0.61 3.34 13.47
CA ILE A 564 0.63 4.71 13.98
C ILE A 564 0.21 5.65 12.85
N ALA A 565 -0.99 6.22 12.93
CA ALA A 565 -1.57 7.15 11.96
C ALA A 565 -1.86 8.50 12.63
N LEU A 566 -0.81 9.28 12.87
CA LEU A 566 -0.87 10.53 13.63
C LEU A 566 -0.90 11.75 12.71
N SER A 567 -1.56 12.82 13.15
CA SER A 567 -1.40 14.16 12.54
C SER A 567 -1.63 14.23 11.05
N ASN A 568 -2.48 13.36 10.52
CA ASN A 568 -2.96 13.47 9.14
C ASN A 568 -4.02 14.58 9.07
N THR A 569 -4.07 15.29 7.94
CA THR A 569 -4.97 16.44 7.76
C THR A 569 -6.44 16.04 7.57
N TYR A 570 -6.76 14.74 7.59
CA TYR A 570 -8.13 14.25 7.64
C TYR A 570 -8.27 13.07 8.61
N TYR A 571 -8.26 11.83 8.12
CA TYR A 571 -8.48 10.62 8.92
C TYR A 571 -7.20 9.84 9.19
N GLY A 572 -7.08 9.28 10.40
CA GLY A 572 -6.02 8.33 10.71
C GLY A 572 -6.22 7.02 9.93
N ILE A 573 -7.35 6.35 10.16
CA ILE A 573 -7.75 5.11 9.48
C ILE A 573 -9.17 5.29 8.92
N TYR A 574 -9.35 5.07 7.62
CA TYR A 574 -10.62 5.26 6.92
C TYR A 574 -11.04 4.00 6.15
N LEU A 575 -12.29 3.59 6.33
CA LEU A 575 -12.91 2.46 5.64
C LEU A 575 -14.13 2.95 4.85
N TYR A 576 -14.17 2.67 3.55
CA TYR A 576 -15.30 2.90 2.66
C TYR A 576 -15.76 1.58 2.04
N SER A 577 -17.04 1.21 2.22
CA SER A 577 -17.60 -0.05 1.71
C SER A 577 -16.73 -1.27 1.98
N SER A 578 -16.11 -1.30 3.17
CA SER A 578 -15.04 -2.24 3.53
C SER A 578 -15.45 -3.02 4.79
N SER A 579 -15.85 -4.27 4.60
CA SER A 579 -16.46 -5.10 5.65
C SER A 579 -15.50 -6.14 6.20
N SER A 580 -15.82 -6.67 7.39
CA SER A 580 -15.11 -7.82 7.98
C SER A 580 -13.60 -7.61 8.19
N ASN A 581 -13.15 -6.38 8.41
CA ASN A 581 -11.77 -6.06 8.74
C ASN A 581 -11.52 -6.13 10.25
N ASN A 582 -10.29 -6.48 10.62
CA ASN A 582 -9.80 -6.46 11.99
C ASN A 582 -8.84 -5.29 12.18
N ILE A 583 -9.23 -4.29 12.97
CA ILE A 583 -8.47 -3.08 13.26
C ILE A 583 -8.12 -3.11 14.75
N ALA A 584 -6.89 -3.49 15.10
CA ALA A 584 -6.52 -3.67 16.51
C ALA A 584 -5.20 -3.02 16.92
N ASN A 585 -5.13 -2.51 18.16
CA ASN A 585 -3.90 -1.96 18.74
C ASN A 585 -3.29 -0.77 17.96
N ASN A 586 -4.05 -0.07 17.13
CA ASN A 586 -3.55 1.06 16.35
C ASN A 586 -3.65 2.37 17.15
N THR A 587 -2.78 3.32 16.84
CA THR A 587 -2.87 4.70 17.32
C THR A 587 -3.25 5.62 16.16
N ALA A 588 -4.48 6.14 16.16
CA ALA A 588 -5.03 7.06 15.18
C ALA A 588 -5.42 8.39 15.86
N SER A 589 -4.41 9.16 16.26
CA SER A 589 -4.54 10.34 17.13
C SER A 589 -4.03 11.65 16.52
N ASN A 590 -4.48 12.78 17.05
CA ASN A 590 -4.08 14.12 16.57
C ASN A 590 -4.39 14.38 15.09
N ASN A 591 -5.34 13.66 14.50
CA ASN A 591 -5.77 13.89 13.12
C ASN A 591 -6.79 15.03 13.06
N TYR A 592 -6.79 15.76 11.94
CA TYR A 592 -7.56 17.00 11.84
C TYR A 592 -9.08 16.78 11.80
N ASP A 593 -9.59 15.66 11.32
CA ASP A 593 -11.03 15.35 11.40
C ASP A 593 -11.24 14.19 12.39
N GLY A 594 -10.81 12.98 12.03
CA GLY A 594 -11.16 11.78 12.79
C GLY A 594 -10.05 10.74 12.95
N GLY A 595 -10.14 9.94 14.01
CA GLY A 595 -9.22 8.82 14.26
C GLY A 595 -9.50 7.62 13.36
N ILE A 596 -10.56 6.87 13.66
CA ILE A 596 -10.97 5.66 12.93
C ILE A 596 -12.40 5.84 12.42
N ILE A 597 -12.59 5.84 11.10
CA ILE A 597 -13.88 6.15 10.47
C ILE A 597 -14.31 5.01 9.55
N LEU A 598 -15.50 4.47 9.81
CA LEU A 598 -16.18 3.48 8.98
C LEU A 598 -17.33 4.19 8.27
N TYR A 599 -17.31 4.17 6.94
CA TYR A 599 -18.25 4.89 6.11
C TYR A 599 -18.89 3.95 5.09
N THR A 600 -20.21 4.12 4.90
CA THR A 600 -21.05 3.46 3.89
C THR A 600 -20.82 1.96 3.77
N SER A 601 -21.71 1.14 4.35
CA SER A 601 -21.67 -0.32 4.23
C SER A 601 -20.34 -0.96 4.67
N SER A 602 -19.60 -0.31 5.57
CA SER A 602 -18.41 -0.87 6.21
C SER A 602 -18.85 -1.70 7.43
N ASN A 603 -19.41 -2.87 7.16
CA ASN A 603 -20.12 -3.69 8.14
C ASN A 603 -19.24 -4.78 8.75
N TYR A 604 -19.65 -5.30 9.91
CA TYR A 604 -19.03 -6.49 10.51
C TYR A 604 -17.52 -6.37 10.77
N ASN A 605 -17.02 -5.16 10.95
CA ASN A 605 -15.63 -4.92 11.33
C ASN A 605 -15.44 -5.07 12.85
N THR A 606 -14.24 -5.48 13.26
CA THR A 606 -13.80 -5.54 14.65
C THR A 606 -12.77 -4.45 14.89
N ILE A 607 -13.04 -3.55 15.84
CA ILE A 607 -12.19 -2.42 16.22
C ILE A 607 -11.83 -2.62 17.69
N THR A 608 -10.60 -3.07 17.98
CA THR A 608 -10.22 -3.48 19.34
C THR A 608 -8.93 -2.83 19.85
N ASN A 609 -8.93 -2.34 21.09
CA ASN A 609 -7.74 -1.81 21.76
C ASN A 609 -6.99 -0.72 20.97
N ASN A 610 -7.73 0.11 20.22
CA ASN A 610 -7.13 1.23 19.49
C ASN A 610 -7.18 2.51 20.33
N ASN A 611 -6.19 3.37 20.13
CA ASN A 611 -6.19 4.74 20.63
C ASN A 611 -6.58 5.70 19.50
N ALA A 612 -7.79 6.24 19.56
CA ALA A 612 -8.33 7.24 18.65
C ALA A 612 -8.59 8.58 19.38
N SER A 613 -7.61 9.01 20.18
CA SER A 613 -7.70 10.22 21.02
C SER A 613 -7.15 11.47 20.33
N LEU A 614 -7.44 12.65 20.89
CA LEU A 614 -6.84 13.94 20.51
C LEU A 614 -7.13 14.39 19.06
N ASN A 615 -8.13 13.82 18.39
CA ASN A 615 -8.53 14.27 17.06
C ASN A 615 -9.42 15.52 17.17
N THR A 616 -9.39 16.42 16.18
CA THR A 616 -10.14 17.68 16.28
C THR A 616 -11.65 17.46 16.36
N TYR A 617 -12.17 16.35 15.84
CA TYR A 617 -13.61 16.11 15.76
C TYR A 617 -14.03 14.76 16.33
N LYS A 618 -13.68 13.64 15.69
CA LYS A 618 -14.19 12.30 16.03
C LYS A 618 -13.08 11.34 16.46
N GLY A 619 -13.31 10.54 17.51
CA GLY A 619 -12.44 9.41 17.82
C GLY A 619 -12.71 8.22 16.90
N VAL A 620 -13.76 7.46 17.20
CA VAL A 620 -14.25 6.35 16.37
C VAL A 620 -15.64 6.69 15.82
N SER A 621 -15.86 6.55 14.51
CA SER A 621 -17.14 6.87 13.87
C SER A 621 -17.64 5.75 12.98
N LEU A 622 -18.93 5.44 13.09
CA LEU A 622 -19.67 4.55 12.20
C LEU A 622 -20.74 5.39 11.48
N ASP A 623 -20.61 5.51 10.17
CA ASP A 623 -21.59 6.16 9.30
C ASP A 623 -22.14 5.14 8.32
N SER A 624 -23.46 4.88 8.45
CA SER A 624 -24.18 3.93 7.61
C SER A 624 -23.50 2.56 7.58
N SER A 625 -23.01 2.11 8.75
CA SER A 625 -22.11 0.98 8.90
C SER A 625 -22.51 0.13 10.12
N SER A 626 -23.15 -1.00 9.86
CA SER A 626 -23.89 -1.81 10.84
C SER A 626 -23.15 -3.10 11.21
N GLY A 627 -23.53 -3.70 12.34
CA GLY A 627 -23.01 -4.99 12.77
C GLY A 627 -21.54 -4.96 13.23
N ASN A 628 -21.02 -3.80 13.60
CA ASN A 628 -19.61 -3.64 13.96
C ASN A 628 -19.38 -3.90 15.46
N ASN A 629 -18.19 -4.40 15.81
CA ASN A 629 -17.78 -4.61 17.20
C ASN A 629 -16.67 -3.62 17.59
N ILE A 630 -16.92 -2.78 18.59
CA ILE A 630 -16.02 -1.75 19.08
C ILE A 630 -15.68 -2.05 20.54
N THR A 631 -14.46 -2.52 20.80
CA THR A 631 -14.06 -3.05 22.11
C THR A 631 -12.74 -2.50 22.64
N ASP A 632 -12.65 -2.21 23.94
CA ASP A 632 -11.39 -1.83 24.60
C ASP A 632 -10.68 -0.60 23.99
N ASN A 633 -11.39 0.25 23.22
CA ASN A 633 -10.76 1.41 22.57
C ASN A 633 -10.75 2.63 23.49
N THR A 634 -9.75 3.49 23.31
CA THR A 634 -9.68 4.81 23.95
C THR A 634 -9.94 5.89 22.91
N ALA A 635 -11.05 6.62 23.07
CA ALA A 635 -11.46 7.74 22.22
C ALA A 635 -11.67 9.00 23.06
N SER A 636 -10.56 9.53 23.59
CA SER A 636 -10.60 10.60 24.59
C SER A 636 -10.00 11.91 24.07
N ASN A 637 -10.38 13.03 24.65
CA ASN A 637 -9.87 14.36 24.30
C ASN A 637 -10.06 14.72 22.81
N ASN A 638 -11.12 14.19 22.18
CA ASN A 638 -11.50 14.61 20.84
C ASN A 638 -12.37 15.86 20.91
N GLY A 639 -12.25 16.75 19.94
CA GLY A 639 -12.90 18.06 20.00
C GLY A 639 -14.43 18.02 19.98
N GLN A 640 -15.03 16.91 19.52
CA GLN A 640 -16.48 16.73 19.60
C GLN A 640 -16.90 15.34 20.10
N TYR A 641 -16.73 14.28 19.33
CA TYR A 641 -17.29 12.95 19.65
C TYR A 641 -16.19 11.94 19.99
N GLY A 642 -16.34 11.23 21.11
CA GLY A 642 -15.52 10.05 21.39
C GLY A 642 -15.86 8.91 20.42
N ILE A 643 -17.06 8.35 20.57
CA ILE A 643 -17.62 7.32 19.68
C ILE A 643 -18.93 7.84 19.05
N TYR A 644 -19.04 7.81 17.73
CA TYR A 644 -20.17 8.39 17.00
C TYR A 644 -20.83 7.38 16.05
N LEU A 645 -22.15 7.24 16.11
CA LEU A 645 -22.95 6.35 15.28
C LEU A 645 -24.04 7.13 14.54
N VAL A 646 -24.10 6.93 13.21
CA VAL A 646 -25.09 7.53 12.30
C VAL A 646 -25.64 6.45 11.39
N PHE A 647 -26.97 6.28 11.29
CA PHE A 647 -27.59 5.23 10.46
C PHE A 647 -26.95 3.84 10.64
N SER A 648 -26.47 3.54 11.86
CA SER A 648 -25.64 2.38 12.14
C SER A 648 -26.34 1.50 13.16
N ASP A 649 -26.75 0.32 12.69
CA ASP A 649 -27.58 -0.59 13.46
C ASP A 649 -26.78 -1.79 13.97
N ARG A 650 -27.30 -2.47 15.00
CA ARG A 650 -26.85 -3.81 15.43
C ARG A 650 -25.35 -3.90 15.75
N SER A 651 -24.74 -2.80 16.17
CA SER A 651 -23.34 -2.77 16.58
C SER A 651 -23.21 -3.00 18.08
N THR A 652 -22.07 -3.55 18.51
CA THR A 652 -21.74 -3.79 19.91
C THR A 652 -20.59 -2.86 20.30
N ILE A 653 -20.78 -2.06 21.35
CA ILE A 653 -19.80 -1.09 21.85
C ILE A 653 -19.56 -1.39 23.32
N PHE A 654 -18.38 -1.92 23.67
CA PHE A 654 -18.09 -2.27 25.06
C PHE A 654 -16.65 -2.12 25.51
N ASN A 655 -16.43 -1.95 26.81
CA ASN A 655 -15.10 -1.72 27.40
C ASN A 655 -14.36 -0.49 26.85
N ASN A 656 -15.04 0.44 26.19
CA ASN A 656 -14.36 1.61 25.63
C ASN A 656 -14.27 2.74 26.66
N THR A 657 -13.24 3.55 26.54
CA THR A 657 -13.08 4.82 27.28
C THR A 657 -13.34 5.98 26.33
N ALA A 658 -14.39 6.75 26.59
CA ALA A 658 -14.77 7.93 25.82
C ALA A 658 -14.86 9.15 26.76
N SER A 659 -13.70 9.75 27.04
CA SER A 659 -13.57 10.77 28.09
C SER A 659 -13.04 12.11 27.58
N ASN A 660 -13.42 13.21 28.24
CA ASN A 660 -12.96 14.56 27.91
C ASN A 660 -13.28 14.98 26.46
N ASN A 661 -14.39 14.51 25.91
CA ASN A 661 -14.92 14.95 24.62
C ASN A 661 -16.08 15.96 24.84
N GLU A 662 -16.68 16.51 23.78
CA GLU A 662 -17.98 17.18 23.92
C GLU A 662 -19.07 16.14 24.26
N TYR A 663 -19.12 15.05 23.50
CA TYR A 663 -19.97 13.89 23.76
C TYR A 663 -19.11 12.63 23.85
N GLY A 664 -19.33 11.81 24.88
CA GLY A 664 -18.64 10.53 25.03
C GLY A 664 -19.04 9.55 23.92
N ILE A 665 -20.28 9.07 23.95
CA ILE A 665 -20.88 8.20 22.92
C ILE A 665 -22.15 8.86 22.39
N TYR A 666 -22.28 9.01 21.07
CA TYR A 666 -23.40 9.71 20.44
C TYR A 666 -24.03 8.89 19.32
N LEU A 667 -25.34 8.64 19.44
CA LEU A 667 -26.14 7.86 18.49
C LEU A 667 -27.22 8.73 17.84
N VAL A 668 -27.19 8.84 16.52
CA VAL A 668 -28.13 9.67 15.76
C VAL A 668 -28.71 8.97 14.54
N LEU A 669 -29.77 9.60 14.01
CA LEU A 669 -30.33 9.31 12.68
C LEU A 669 -30.56 7.81 12.46
N PHE A 670 -31.47 7.21 13.21
CA PHE A 670 -31.83 5.79 13.07
C PHE A 670 -30.66 4.84 13.31
N SER A 671 -29.88 5.06 14.37
CA SER A 671 -28.89 4.10 14.84
C SER A 671 -29.54 3.19 15.88
N ASN A 672 -30.08 2.06 15.41
CA ASN A 672 -31.00 1.23 16.20
C ASN A 672 -30.41 -0.12 16.60
N SER A 673 -31.00 -0.73 17.63
CA SER A 673 -30.66 -2.11 18.02
C SER A 673 -29.18 -2.31 18.36
N ASN A 674 -28.50 -1.26 18.84
CA ASN A 674 -27.11 -1.34 19.30
C ASN A 674 -27.06 -1.77 20.76
N THR A 675 -25.95 -2.43 21.15
CA THR A 675 -25.70 -2.85 22.53
C THR A 675 -24.46 -2.13 23.06
N ILE A 676 -24.63 -1.32 24.10
CA ILE A 676 -23.60 -0.42 24.65
C ILE A 676 -23.40 -0.76 26.13
N PHE A 677 -22.29 -1.40 26.49
CA PHE A 677 -22.08 -1.81 27.88
C PHE A 677 -20.64 -1.77 28.36
N ASN A 678 -20.43 -1.68 29.66
CA ASN A 678 -19.09 -1.62 30.25
C ASN A 678 -18.19 -0.52 29.67
N ASN A 679 -18.76 0.59 29.17
CA ASN A 679 -17.97 1.72 28.70
C ASN A 679 -17.78 2.74 29.82
N THR A 680 -16.67 3.44 29.82
CA THR A 680 -16.44 4.60 30.70
C THR A 680 -16.61 5.87 29.90
N ALA A 681 -17.68 6.63 30.20
CA ALA A 681 -17.92 7.96 29.66
C ALA A 681 -17.71 8.97 30.80
N SER A 682 -16.61 9.72 30.76
CA SER A 682 -16.24 10.60 31.86
C SER A 682 -15.75 11.97 31.46
N SER A 683 -16.08 12.99 32.26
CA SER A 683 -15.61 14.36 32.07
C SER A 683 -15.89 14.94 30.68
N ASN A 684 -16.96 14.46 30.02
CA ASN A 684 -17.40 15.02 28.75
C ASN A 684 -18.14 16.35 29.01
N THR A 685 -17.88 17.35 28.19
CA THR A 685 -18.33 18.73 28.44
C THR A 685 -19.80 18.96 28.11
N ASN A 686 -20.46 18.02 27.41
CA ASN A 686 -21.89 18.04 27.15
C ASN A 686 -22.61 16.80 27.73
N TYR A 687 -22.51 15.64 27.08
CA TYR A 687 -23.14 14.40 27.55
C TYR A 687 -22.18 13.22 27.60
N GLY A 688 -22.36 12.32 28.58
CA GLY A 688 -21.67 11.03 28.60
C GLY A 688 -22.12 10.13 27.45
N ILE A 689 -23.42 9.82 27.40
CA ILE A 689 -24.07 9.14 26.26
C ILE A 689 -25.31 9.91 25.82
N TYR A 690 -25.46 10.15 24.51
CA TYR A 690 -26.62 10.87 23.96
C TYR A 690 -27.27 10.04 22.85
N LEU A 691 -28.59 9.84 22.93
CA LEU A 691 -29.42 9.25 21.88
C LEU A 691 -30.42 10.31 21.37
N THR A 692 -30.57 10.45 20.05
CA THR A 692 -31.61 11.34 19.49
C THR A 692 -32.94 10.62 19.32
N ALA A 693 -34.02 11.40 19.21
CA ALA A 693 -35.39 11.01 18.87
C ALA A 693 -35.61 10.16 17.60
N LEU A 694 -34.56 9.69 16.92
CA LEU A 694 -34.63 8.77 15.78
C LEU A 694 -33.91 7.44 16.02
N SER A 695 -33.11 7.30 17.07
CA SER A 695 -32.42 6.06 17.45
C SER A 695 -33.26 5.27 18.47
N SER A 696 -33.52 3.99 18.22
CA SER A 696 -34.47 3.15 18.99
C SER A 696 -33.94 1.74 19.26
N ASN A 697 -34.56 1.04 20.21
CA ASN A 697 -34.25 -0.34 20.57
C ASN A 697 -32.78 -0.56 20.98
N ASN A 698 -32.11 0.46 21.49
CA ASN A 698 -30.74 0.30 21.98
C ASN A 698 -30.74 -0.22 23.43
N THR A 699 -29.74 -1.03 23.78
CA THR A 699 -29.59 -1.59 25.14
C THR A 699 -28.30 -1.07 25.76
N ILE A 700 -28.41 -0.36 26.88
CA ILE A 700 -27.34 0.39 27.56
C ILE A 700 -27.26 -0.03 29.04
N TYR A 701 -26.20 -0.72 29.45
CA TYR A 701 -26.05 -1.20 30.84
C TYR A 701 -24.57 -1.33 31.24
N TYR A 702 -24.24 -1.38 32.53
CA TYR A 702 -22.87 -1.48 33.03
C TYR A 702 -21.91 -0.38 32.60
N ASN A 703 -22.39 0.74 32.08
CA ASN A 703 -21.53 1.86 31.75
C ASN A 703 -21.28 2.72 32.99
N ASN A 704 -20.10 3.33 33.03
CA ASN A 704 -19.66 4.24 34.08
C ASN A 704 -19.81 5.69 33.60
N PHE A 705 -20.80 6.40 34.12
CA PHE A 705 -21.05 7.82 33.86
C PHE A 705 -20.42 8.66 34.98
N ILE A 706 -19.27 9.28 34.69
CA ILE A 706 -18.45 9.92 35.73
C ILE A 706 -18.18 11.39 35.40
N ASN A 707 -18.72 12.30 36.21
CA ASN A 707 -18.42 13.74 36.15
C ASN A 707 -18.59 14.37 34.75
N ASN A 708 -19.57 13.91 33.97
CA ASN A 708 -19.97 14.59 32.74
C ASN A 708 -20.83 15.81 33.10
N THR A 709 -20.89 16.84 32.24
CA THR A 709 -21.79 17.98 32.46
C THR A 709 -23.25 17.52 32.59
N ASN A 710 -23.67 16.64 31.69
CA ASN A 710 -24.89 15.86 31.78
C ASN A 710 -24.50 14.38 31.60
N GLN A 711 -25.08 13.47 32.37
CA GLN A 711 -24.69 12.06 32.27
C GLN A 711 -25.21 11.41 30.99
N ALA A 712 -26.50 11.57 30.72
CA ALA A 712 -27.19 10.95 29.60
C ALA A 712 -28.35 11.81 29.07
N TYR A 713 -28.79 11.52 27.85
CA TYR A 713 -30.01 12.05 27.24
C TYR A 713 -30.68 10.97 26.37
N ASP A 714 -32.01 10.84 26.47
CA ASP A 714 -32.76 9.87 25.67
C ASP A 714 -34.00 10.39 24.91
N ASP A 715 -35.01 11.08 25.42
CA ASP A 715 -36.24 11.47 24.69
C ASP A 715 -37.12 10.39 24.02
N ARG A 716 -36.79 9.10 24.13
CA ARG A 716 -37.65 7.96 23.75
C ARG A 716 -37.87 6.96 24.90
N ASN A 717 -38.89 6.11 24.75
CA ASN A 717 -39.23 5.06 25.71
C ASN A 717 -38.91 3.62 25.23
N ASP A 718 -38.24 3.48 24.09
CA ASP A 718 -37.90 2.19 23.47
C ASP A 718 -36.39 1.88 23.50
N ASN A 719 -35.61 2.69 24.21
CA ASN A 719 -34.23 2.38 24.58
C ASN A 719 -34.19 1.87 26.03
N TRP A 720 -33.39 0.84 26.29
CA TRP A 720 -33.29 0.21 27.60
C TRP A 720 -31.98 0.61 28.30
N TRP A 721 -32.08 1.35 29.39
CA TRP A 721 -30.93 1.79 30.21
C TRP A 721 -30.58 0.84 31.36
N ASN A 722 -31.14 -0.36 31.32
CA ASN A 722 -30.81 -1.44 32.22
C ASN A 722 -31.21 -2.78 31.60
N THR A 723 -30.73 -3.86 32.20
CA THR A 723 -31.21 -5.21 31.93
C THR A 723 -32.11 -5.67 33.08
N SER A 724 -32.50 -6.95 33.13
CA SER A 724 -33.27 -7.49 34.25
C SER A 724 -32.45 -7.58 35.53
N TYR A 725 -33.11 -7.51 36.68
CA TYR A 725 -32.53 -7.94 37.95
C TYR A 725 -32.02 -9.40 37.89
N PRO A 726 -30.88 -9.75 38.54
CA PRO A 726 -29.96 -8.90 39.30
C PRO A 726 -28.83 -8.30 38.45
N THR A 727 -28.87 -8.47 37.12
CA THR A 727 -27.82 -7.92 36.23
C THR A 727 -27.75 -6.41 36.39
N GLY A 728 -28.89 -5.71 36.41
CA GLY A 728 -28.95 -4.30 36.77
C GLY A 728 -28.67 -3.33 35.61
N GLY A 729 -28.30 -2.11 35.95
CA GLY A 729 -28.18 -0.96 35.05
C GLY A 729 -26.77 -0.36 34.98
N ASN A 730 -26.68 0.96 35.01
CA ASN A 730 -25.45 1.73 34.85
C ASN A 730 -25.02 2.38 36.18
N TYR A 731 -23.76 2.79 36.27
CA TYR A 731 -23.27 3.61 37.38
C TYR A 731 -23.33 5.09 37.02
N TRP A 732 -23.84 5.91 37.94
CA TRP A 732 -24.03 7.35 37.77
C TRP A 732 -23.36 8.10 38.93
N SER A 733 -22.34 8.91 38.66
CA SER A 733 -21.58 9.61 39.72
C SER A 733 -22.38 10.65 40.53
N ASP A 734 -23.56 11.02 40.05
CA ASP A 734 -24.51 11.96 40.63
C ASP A 734 -25.79 11.28 41.17
N TYR A 735 -25.86 9.94 41.14
CA TYR A 735 -26.94 9.21 41.80
C TYR A 735 -26.81 9.34 43.33
N THR A 736 -27.91 9.74 43.96
CA THR A 736 -28.00 10.01 45.41
C THR A 736 -28.97 9.10 46.14
N GLY A 737 -29.48 8.06 45.46
CA GLY A 737 -30.38 7.07 46.05
C GLY A 737 -29.69 6.19 47.11
N THR A 738 -30.50 5.42 47.82
CA THR A 738 -30.05 4.46 48.84
C THR A 738 -30.05 3.04 48.29
N ASP A 739 -29.35 2.14 48.98
CA ASP A 739 -29.34 0.69 48.71
C ASP A 739 -29.61 -0.01 50.04
N THR A 740 -30.90 -0.15 50.33
CA THR A 740 -31.42 -0.76 51.55
C THR A 740 -32.38 -1.90 51.26
N MET A 741 -32.80 -2.03 50.00
CA MET A 741 -33.73 -3.00 49.47
C MET A 741 -33.10 -3.77 48.31
N SER A 742 -33.69 -4.91 47.99
CA SER A 742 -33.24 -5.87 46.98
C SER A 742 -34.42 -6.46 46.22
N GLY A 743 -34.10 -7.30 45.24
CA GLY A 743 -35.05 -8.02 44.41
C GLY A 743 -35.54 -7.22 43.21
N PRO A 744 -36.30 -7.86 42.28
CA PRO A 744 -36.70 -7.22 41.03
C PRO A 744 -37.53 -5.94 41.17
N LEU A 745 -38.24 -5.79 42.29
CA LEU A 745 -39.06 -4.62 42.62
C LEU A 745 -38.39 -3.66 43.62
N GLN A 746 -37.16 -3.96 44.05
CA GLN A 746 -36.40 -3.16 45.03
C GLN A 746 -37.22 -2.90 46.32
N ASN A 747 -37.91 -3.94 46.80
CA ASN A 747 -38.84 -3.85 47.93
C ASN A 747 -38.60 -4.91 49.02
N ILE A 748 -37.55 -5.72 48.89
CA ILE A 748 -37.16 -6.74 49.86
C ILE A 748 -36.01 -6.20 50.71
N PRO A 749 -36.12 -6.09 52.04
CA PRO A 749 -35.02 -5.55 52.86
C PRO A 749 -33.69 -6.30 52.66
N GLY A 750 -32.62 -5.54 52.45
CA GLY A 750 -31.26 -6.05 52.25
C GLY A 750 -30.58 -5.35 51.07
N ALA A 751 -29.37 -4.85 51.28
CA ALA A 751 -28.59 -4.17 50.24
C ALA A 751 -28.00 -5.18 49.24
N ASP A 752 -28.07 -4.90 47.94
CA ASP A 752 -27.54 -5.77 46.89
C ASP A 752 -26.64 -5.06 45.87
N GLY A 753 -26.29 -3.79 46.11
CA GLY A 753 -25.43 -2.99 45.24
C GLY A 753 -26.17 -2.31 44.10
N ILE A 754 -27.48 -2.47 44.02
CA ILE A 754 -28.39 -1.77 43.12
C ILE A 754 -29.18 -0.74 43.94
N GLY A 755 -29.39 0.45 43.39
CA GLY A 755 -30.12 1.51 44.06
C GLY A 755 -31.63 1.24 44.13
N ASP A 756 -32.22 1.56 45.28
CA ASP A 756 -33.62 1.33 45.63
C ASP A 756 -34.61 2.11 44.72
N THR A 757 -34.15 3.22 44.13
CA THR A 757 -34.96 4.08 43.26
C THR A 757 -34.36 4.22 41.87
N PRO A 758 -35.16 4.21 40.79
CA PRO A 758 -34.66 4.44 39.43
C PRO A 758 -33.88 5.76 39.28
N PHE A 759 -32.85 5.77 38.43
CA PHE A 759 -32.23 6.99 37.94
C PHE A 759 -33.03 7.50 36.74
N ILE A 760 -33.66 8.67 36.89
CA ILE A 760 -34.44 9.29 35.83
C ILE A 760 -33.49 10.01 34.87
N ILE A 761 -33.46 9.56 33.62
CA ILE A 761 -32.68 10.21 32.57
C ILE A 761 -33.48 11.38 31.99
N ASP A 762 -34.79 11.16 31.89
CA ASP A 762 -35.67 11.83 30.95
C ASP A 762 -37.16 11.52 31.31
N ALA A 763 -38.14 12.21 30.71
CA ALA A 763 -39.55 12.01 31.07
C ALA A 763 -40.11 10.62 30.72
N ASP A 764 -39.51 9.96 29.73
CA ASP A 764 -39.93 8.72 29.10
C ASP A 764 -38.87 7.59 29.24
N SER A 765 -37.69 7.91 29.80
CA SER A 765 -36.55 7.01 29.95
C SER A 765 -35.92 7.04 31.36
N GLN A 766 -35.65 5.85 31.89
CA GLN A 766 -35.01 5.67 33.19
C GLN A 766 -34.16 4.40 33.25
N ASP A 767 -33.13 4.44 34.08
CA ASP A 767 -32.43 3.25 34.54
C ASP A 767 -33.11 2.75 35.82
N ASN A 768 -33.75 1.60 35.75
CA ASN A 768 -34.49 1.01 36.87
C ASN A 768 -33.59 0.41 37.95
N TYR A 769 -32.33 0.16 37.63
CA TYR A 769 -31.40 -0.58 38.49
C TYR A 769 -30.02 0.11 38.53
N PRO A 770 -29.94 1.39 38.94
CA PRO A 770 -28.68 2.11 38.97
C PRO A 770 -27.70 1.44 39.93
N LEU A 771 -26.44 1.29 39.52
CA LEU A 771 -25.40 0.67 40.34
C LEU A 771 -24.88 1.64 41.40
N MET A 772 -24.64 1.16 42.61
CA MET A 772 -24.12 1.97 43.72
C MET A 772 -22.62 2.26 43.65
N THR A 773 -21.89 1.45 42.89
CA THR A 773 -20.44 1.61 42.69
C THR A 773 -20.08 1.51 41.22
N PRO A 774 -18.99 2.16 40.77
CA PRO A 774 -18.52 2.02 39.39
C PRO A 774 -18.39 0.54 39.01
N TRP A 775 -18.92 0.19 37.85
CA TRP A 775 -18.76 -1.13 37.29
C TRP A 775 -17.29 -1.37 36.96
N ASN A 776 -16.70 -2.41 37.56
CA ASN A 776 -15.27 -2.69 37.48
C ASN A 776 -14.97 -3.96 36.64
N GLY A 777 -15.93 -4.42 35.84
CA GLY A 777 -15.80 -5.64 35.03
C GLY A 777 -15.84 -6.94 35.82
N SER A 778 -15.86 -6.88 37.15
CA SER A 778 -16.18 -8.01 38.01
C SER A 778 -17.59 -7.82 38.53
N SER A 779 -18.50 -8.72 38.14
CA SER A 779 -19.72 -8.92 38.92
C SER A 779 -19.31 -9.04 40.39
N SER A 780 -19.87 -8.20 41.28
CA SER A 780 -20.11 -8.66 42.65
C SER A 780 -20.75 -10.03 42.52
N PRO A 781 -20.27 -11.08 43.21
CA PRO A 781 -20.53 -12.45 42.81
C PRO A 781 -22.02 -12.72 42.89
N THR A 782 -22.71 -12.59 41.76
CA THR A 782 -23.72 -13.59 41.44
C THR A 782 -22.90 -14.85 41.38
N THR A 783 -23.12 -15.73 42.35
CA THR A 783 -22.56 -17.07 42.33
C THR A 783 -22.70 -17.58 40.90
N PRO A 784 -21.59 -17.82 40.16
CA PRO A 784 -21.65 -18.30 38.79
C PRO A 784 -22.72 -19.36 38.68
N PHE A 785 -23.55 -19.24 37.65
CA PHE A 785 -24.75 -20.03 37.51
C PHE A 785 -24.78 -20.69 36.14
N PHE A 786 -25.21 -21.95 36.10
CA PHE A 786 -25.31 -22.73 34.89
C PHE A 786 -26.61 -23.54 34.86
N LYS A 787 -27.32 -23.48 33.72
CA LYS A 787 -28.51 -24.30 33.45
C LYS A 787 -28.11 -25.59 32.75
N ILE A 788 -28.24 -26.73 33.44
CA ILE A 788 -28.00 -28.06 32.89
C ILE A 788 -29.26 -28.48 32.13
N PRO A 789 -29.22 -28.68 30.80
CA PRO A 789 -30.37 -29.16 30.05
C PRO A 789 -30.69 -30.61 30.40
N VAL A 790 -31.96 -30.91 30.64
CA VAL A 790 -32.43 -32.26 31.00
C VAL A 790 -33.72 -32.64 30.25
N VAL A 791 -33.95 -33.95 30.09
CA VAL A 791 -35.19 -34.51 29.53
C VAL A 791 -35.87 -35.47 30.51
N ALA A 792 -37.11 -35.86 30.24
CA ALA A 792 -37.84 -36.81 31.08
C ALA A 792 -37.10 -38.16 31.22
N GLY A 793 -37.03 -38.68 32.45
CA GLY A 793 -36.33 -39.92 32.78
C GLY A 793 -34.84 -39.73 33.07
N TRP A 794 -34.04 -40.77 32.81
CA TRP A 794 -32.61 -40.78 33.11
C TRP A 794 -31.78 -39.88 32.20
N ASN A 795 -30.93 -39.04 32.79
CA ASN A 795 -29.93 -38.17 32.15
C ASN A 795 -28.56 -38.43 32.79
N LEU A 796 -27.48 -38.33 32.01
CA LEU A 796 -26.11 -38.34 32.53
C LEU A 796 -25.55 -36.91 32.46
N ILE A 797 -25.44 -36.28 33.61
CA ILE A 797 -25.10 -34.86 33.76
C ILE A 797 -23.76 -34.67 34.46
N SER A 798 -23.23 -33.45 34.39
CA SER A 798 -22.13 -32.99 35.23
C SER A 798 -22.45 -31.64 35.87
N ILE A 799 -21.79 -31.37 36.99
CA ILE A 799 -21.83 -30.07 37.66
C ILE A 799 -20.57 -29.32 37.23
N PRO A 800 -20.65 -28.29 36.37
CA PRO A 800 -19.46 -27.62 35.84
C PRO A 800 -18.78 -26.64 36.82
N LEU A 801 -19.47 -26.29 37.90
CA LEU A 801 -19.04 -25.32 38.92
C LEU A 801 -18.76 -26.05 40.24
N ILE A 802 -17.92 -25.49 41.12
CA ILE A 802 -17.78 -26.01 42.49
C ILE A 802 -19.03 -25.58 43.26
N PRO A 803 -19.95 -26.50 43.64
CA PRO A 803 -21.19 -26.12 44.31
C PRO A 803 -20.93 -25.42 45.64
N THR A 804 -21.78 -24.45 45.98
CA THR A 804 -21.77 -23.80 47.31
C THR A 804 -22.27 -24.72 48.43
N SER A 805 -22.98 -25.80 48.09
CA SER A 805 -23.44 -26.85 49.00
C SER A 805 -22.92 -28.22 48.56
N THR A 806 -22.47 -29.03 49.52
CA THR A 806 -22.10 -30.44 49.29
C THR A 806 -23.31 -31.39 49.25
N SER A 807 -24.52 -30.85 49.43
CA SER A 807 -25.79 -31.57 49.29
C SER A 807 -26.29 -31.43 47.86
N VAL A 808 -26.43 -32.55 47.14
CA VAL A 808 -26.89 -32.54 45.75
C VAL A 808 -28.31 -31.97 45.56
N PRO A 809 -29.29 -32.18 46.46
CA PRO A 809 -30.54 -31.41 46.46
C PRO A 809 -30.37 -29.89 46.45
N ASP A 810 -29.35 -29.39 47.15
CA ASP A 810 -29.07 -27.95 47.24
C ASP A 810 -28.12 -27.47 46.13
N ALA A 811 -27.37 -28.37 45.49
CA ALA A 811 -26.49 -28.08 44.36
C ALA A 811 -27.19 -28.15 43.00
N LEU A 812 -28.24 -28.96 42.89
CA LEU A 812 -29.12 -29.12 41.72
C LEU A 812 -30.51 -28.60 42.09
N THR A 813 -30.62 -27.28 42.25
CA THR A 813 -31.88 -26.65 42.57
C THR A 813 -32.72 -26.45 41.33
N ASP A 814 -34.02 -26.30 41.55
CA ASP A 814 -34.87 -25.61 40.62
C ASP A 814 -35.64 -24.54 41.41
N SER A 815 -35.32 -23.27 41.13
CA SER A 815 -35.76 -22.15 41.96
C SER A 815 -37.23 -21.76 41.75
N ASP A 816 -37.83 -22.15 40.61
CA ASP A 816 -39.27 -22.00 40.36
C ASP A 816 -40.07 -23.29 40.63
N GLY A 817 -39.38 -24.43 40.74
CA GLY A 817 -39.88 -25.68 41.31
C GLY A 817 -40.69 -26.54 40.33
N ASP A 818 -40.53 -26.34 39.03
CA ASP A 818 -41.23 -27.04 37.98
C ASP A 818 -40.49 -28.27 37.41
N THR A 819 -39.17 -28.33 37.57
CA THR A 819 -38.29 -29.44 37.21
C THR A 819 -37.95 -30.27 38.45
N ALA A 820 -38.52 -31.48 38.54
CA ALA A 820 -38.39 -32.35 39.70
C ALA A 820 -37.67 -33.65 39.36
N TRP A 821 -36.90 -34.17 40.32
CA TRP A 821 -36.19 -35.45 40.22
C TRP A 821 -36.32 -36.26 41.51
N ASP A 822 -36.26 -37.59 41.40
CA ASP A 822 -36.46 -38.51 42.53
C ASP A 822 -35.21 -39.33 42.90
N ARG A 823 -34.25 -39.47 41.97
CA ARG A 823 -33.11 -40.38 42.13
C ARG A 823 -31.86 -39.89 41.44
N ILE A 824 -30.72 -40.04 42.13
CA ILE A 824 -29.39 -39.79 41.58
C ILE A 824 -28.49 -40.98 41.85
N GLN A 825 -27.61 -41.32 40.90
CA GLN A 825 -26.64 -42.41 41.01
C GLN A 825 -25.29 -41.96 40.45
N TRP A 826 -24.20 -42.38 41.11
CA TRP A 826 -22.87 -42.18 40.56
C TRP A 826 -21.97 -43.40 40.77
N PHE A 827 -20.96 -43.51 39.91
CA PHE A 827 -20.01 -44.61 39.90
C PHE A 827 -18.70 -44.15 40.54
N ASP A 828 -18.26 -44.89 41.54
CA ASP A 828 -17.01 -44.65 42.27
C ASP A 828 -16.01 -45.76 41.97
N ALA A 829 -15.12 -45.51 41.00
CA ALA A 829 -14.16 -46.48 40.50
C ALA A 829 -13.15 -46.95 41.56
N PHE A 830 -12.95 -46.16 42.62
CA PHE A 830 -12.00 -46.44 43.70
C PHE A 830 -12.61 -47.24 44.86
N ALA A 831 -13.94 -47.46 44.86
CA ALA A 831 -14.60 -48.16 45.95
C ALA A 831 -14.34 -49.67 45.89
N THR A 832 -13.90 -50.27 47.01
CA THR A 832 -13.66 -51.73 47.10
C THR A 832 -14.94 -52.55 47.30
N SER A 833 -16.07 -51.89 47.62
CA SER A 833 -17.42 -52.47 47.67
C SER A 833 -18.45 -51.37 47.47
N ASN A 834 -19.64 -51.71 46.94
CA ASN A 834 -20.69 -50.75 46.60
C ASN A 834 -20.19 -49.61 45.69
N ILE A 835 -19.66 -49.98 44.51
CA ILE A 835 -19.11 -49.06 43.49
C ILE A 835 -20.17 -48.12 42.89
N TRP A 836 -21.44 -48.52 42.94
CA TRP A 836 -22.56 -47.65 42.63
C TRP A 836 -23.08 -47.01 43.91
N LYS A 837 -23.03 -45.69 43.95
CA LYS A 837 -23.64 -44.87 44.99
C LYS A 837 -24.96 -44.33 44.48
N GLN A 838 -25.92 -44.14 45.39
CA GLN A 838 -27.26 -43.71 45.02
C GLN A 838 -27.90 -42.85 46.10
N TYR A 839 -28.80 -41.97 45.68
CA TYR A 839 -29.60 -41.10 46.53
C TYR A 839 -31.05 -41.07 46.05
N TYR A 840 -31.99 -41.00 47.00
CA TYR A 840 -33.44 -40.89 46.76
C TYR A 840 -33.97 -39.63 47.44
N SER A 841 -34.72 -38.81 46.70
CA SER A 841 -35.36 -37.60 47.22
C SER A 841 -36.43 -37.97 48.27
N GLY A 842 -36.37 -37.37 49.47
CA GLY A 842 -37.40 -37.49 50.51
C GLY A 842 -37.24 -38.59 51.59
N TRP A 843 -36.08 -39.27 51.70
CA TRP A 843 -35.82 -40.27 52.76
C TRP A 843 -34.90 -39.73 53.88
N ASN A 844 -35.23 -39.99 55.15
CA ASN A 844 -34.52 -39.50 56.34
C ASN A 844 -33.49 -40.54 56.89
N TYR A 845 -32.19 -40.19 56.84
CA TYR A 845 -30.94 -40.77 57.42
C TYR A 845 -30.70 -42.28 57.56
N THR A 846 -29.58 -42.76 56.97
CA THR A 846 -28.40 -43.42 57.62
C THR A 846 -27.52 -44.27 56.66
N LEU A 847 -27.67 -44.17 55.32
CA LEU A 847 -26.78 -44.84 54.35
C LEU A 847 -26.53 -44.04 53.04
N ASN A 848 -26.81 -42.73 53.03
CA ASN A 848 -26.69 -41.87 51.84
C ASN A 848 -25.66 -40.76 52.09
N ASP A 849 -24.36 -41.07 51.98
CA ASP A 849 -23.33 -40.04 52.01
C ASP A 849 -23.04 -39.54 50.59
N LEU A 850 -23.46 -38.31 50.32
CA LEU A 850 -23.17 -37.56 49.08
C LEU A 850 -21.82 -36.82 49.14
N SER A 851 -20.99 -37.07 50.17
CA SER A 851 -19.66 -36.44 50.35
C SER A 851 -18.66 -36.62 49.20
N GLY A 852 -19.01 -37.39 48.17
CA GLY A 852 -18.18 -37.63 46.99
C GLY A 852 -18.81 -37.29 45.64
N ALA A 853 -19.96 -36.60 45.58
CA ALA A 853 -20.61 -36.18 44.32
C ALA A 853 -20.37 -34.68 44.08
N ASP A 854 -19.14 -34.33 43.72
CA ASP A 854 -18.71 -32.97 43.41
C ASP A 854 -18.63 -32.75 41.89
N ASN A 855 -18.05 -31.61 41.48
CA ASN A 855 -17.85 -31.25 40.08
C ASN A 855 -16.92 -32.21 39.30
N GLN A 856 -16.24 -33.14 39.97
CA GLN A 856 -15.35 -34.10 39.33
C GLN A 856 -16.11 -35.34 38.80
N LYS A 857 -17.34 -35.58 39.27
CA LYS A 857 -18.08 -36.82 38.96
C LYS A 857 -19.22 -36.59 37.98
N GLY A 858 -19.46 -37.61 37.15
CA GLY A 858 -20.66 -37.68 36.33
C GLY A 858 -21.80 -38.26 37.16
N LEU A 859 -23.01 -37.74 36.98
CA LEU A 859 -24.18 -38.13 37.76
C LEU A 859 -25.30 -38.62 36.84
N TRP A 860 -25.80 -39.83 37.09
CA TRP A 860 -27.09 -40.24 36.54
C TRP A 860 -28.19 -39.64 37.39
N ILE A 861 -29.13 -38.93 36.77
CA ILE A 861 -30.28 -38.31 37.44
C ILE A 861 -31.58 -38.70 36.74
N ASN A 862 -32.59 -39.08 37.52
CA ASN A 862 -33.92 -39.43 37.01
C ASN A 862 -34.89 -38.26 37.21
N ILE A 863 -35.25 -37.61 36.10
CA ILE A 863 -36.18 -36.48 36.07
C ILE A 863 -37.61 -37.01 36.02
N THR A 864 -38.40 -36.64 37.03
CA THR A 864 -39.81 -37.04 37.20
C THR A 864 -40.81 -36.01 36.66
N ALA A 865 -40.40 -34.73 36.56
CA ALA A 865 -41.14 -33.66 35.89
C ALA A 865 -40.12 -32.73 35.21
N VAL A 866 -40.34 -32.37 33.94
CA VAL A 866 -39.35 -31.66 33.11
C VAL A 866 -39.44 -30.14 33.24
N GLY A 867 -40.55 -29.58 33.73
CA GLY A 867 -40.64 -28.14 33.95
C GLY A 867 -40.22 -27.28 32.75
N ASP A 868 -39.33 -26.31 33.00
CA ASP A 868 -38.65 -25.47 32.00
C ASP A 868 -37.56 -26.20 31.18
N GLY A 869 -37.21 -27.43 31.55
CA GLY A 869 -36.24 -28.29 30.89
C GLY A 869 -34.81 -28.19 31.44
N PHE A 870 -34.61 -27.55 32.59
CA PHE A 870 -33.28 -27.28 33.13
C PHE A 870 -33.14 -27.59 34.63
N LEU A 871 -31.94 -27.98 35.04
CA LEU A 871 -31.52 -27.95 36.44
C LEU A 871 -30.54 -26.81 36.65
N ASN A 872 -30.70 -26.11 37.77
CA ASN A 872 -29.92 -24.93 38.08
C ASN A 872 -28.77 -25.27 39.02
N VAL A 873 -27.55 -24.88 38.64
CA VAL A 873 -26.36 -25.01 39.48
C VAL A 873 -25.78 -23.63 39.73
N SER A 874 -25.54 -23.31 41.00
CA SER A 874 -24.75 -22.15 41.39
C SER A 874 -23.51 -22.59 42.15
N GLY A 875 -22.35 -22.03 41.81
CA GLY A 875 -21.08 -22.44 42.40
C GLY A 875 -19.94 -21.47 42.13
N SER A 876 -18.80 -21.68 42.79
CA SER A 876 -17.57 -20.95 42.50
C SER A 876 -16.81 -21.57 41.32
N ILE A 877 -16.02 -20.73 40.64
CA ILE A 877 -15.13 -21.14 39.55
C ILE A 877 -13.80 -21.62 40.12
N SER A 878 -13.25 -22.71 39.59
CA SER A 878 -11.87 -23.15 39.88
C SER A 878 -10.97 -22.89 38.69
N ASN A 879 -9.77 -22.34 38.91
CA ASN A 879 -8.78 -22.16 37.82
C ASN A 879 -8.37 -23.50 37.18
N SER A 880 -8.42 -24.60 37.95
CA SER A 880 -8.21 -25.96 37.44
C SER A 880 -8.85 -26.99 38.37
N THR A 881 -9.29 -28.12 37.84
CA THR A 881 -9.84 -29.24 38.61
C THR A 881 -9.08 -30.52 38.23
N SER A 882 -8.54 -31.22 39.22
CA SER A 882 -7.83 -32.49 39.01
C SER A 882 -8.75 -33.66 39.35
N VAL A 883 -9.15 -34.44 38.36
CA VAL A 883 -10.04 -35.59 38.47
C VAL A 883 -9.21 -36.89 38.47
N PRO A 884 -9.12 -37.61 39.60
CA PRO A 884 -8.44 -38.91 39.64
C PRO A 884 -9.21 -39.95 38.82
N LEU A 885 -8.51 -40.70 37.98
CA LEU A 885 -9.05 -41.80 37.17
C LEU A 885 -8.39 -43.11 37.59
N HIS A 886 -9.19 -44.14 37.86
CA HIS A 886 -8.72 -45.49 38.17
C HIS A 886 -8.65 -46.34 36.89
N ALA A 887 -7.74 -47.30 36.82
CA ALA A 887 -7.66 -48.27 35.74
C ALA A 887 -9.03 -48.96 35.51
N GLY A 888 -9.56 -48.87 34.30
CA GLY A 888 -10.90 -49.30 33.94
C GLY A 888 -11.84 -48.13 33.66
N TRP A 889 -13.15 -48.36 33.84
CA TRP A 889 -14.19 -47.37 33.61
C TRP A 889 -14.29 -46.38 34.76
N ASN A 890 -14.44 -45.10 34.42
CA ASN A 890 -14.66 -43.99 35.34
C ASN A 890 -15.88 -43.20 34.86
N MET A 891 -16.67 -42.66 35.78
CA MET A 891 -17.76 -41.75 35.43
C MET A 891 -17.45 -40.35 35.95
N VAL A 892 -17.21 -39.43 35.02
CA VAL A 892 -16.58 -38.14 35.30
C VAL A 892 -17.46 -36.98 34.85
N GLY A 893 -17.35 -35.88 35.58
CA GLY A 893 -17.96 -34.61 35.22
C GLY A 893 -17.04 -33.80 34.32
N TYR A 894 -17.56 -32.72 33.71
CA TYR A 894 -16.74 -31.77 32.97
C TYR A 894 -16.74 -30.42 33.71
N PRO A 895 -15.82 -30.22 34.68
CA PRO A 895 -15.81 -29.11 35.65
C PRO A 895 -15.32 -27.78 35.05
N THR A 896 -15.85 -27.38 33.89
CA THR A 896 -15.58 -26.10 33.22
C THR A 896 -16.78 -25.63 32.38
N LEU A 897 -16.85 -24.32 32.13
CA LEU A 897 -17.78 -23.74 31.15
C LEU A 897 -17.19 -23.67 29.73
N ASN A 898 -15.95 -24.12 29.53
CA ASN A 898 -15.32 -24.19 28.21
C ASN A 898 -16.07 -25.18 27.30
N ASN A 899 -16.64 -24.68 26.21
CA ASN A 899 -17.40 -25.45 25.22
C ASN A 899 -16.67 -25.58 23.87
N THR A 900 -15.35 -25.45 23.86
CA THR A 900 -14.51 -25.55 22.64
C THR A 900 -13.49 -26.70 22.69
N THR A 901 -13.23 -27.26 23.87
CA THR A 901 -12.24 -28.34 24.05
C THR A 901 -12.75 -29.67 23.52
N THR A 902 -11.95 -30.35 22.71
CA THR A 902 -12.28 -31.68 22.18
C THR A 902 -11.93 -32.79 23.17
N VAL A 903 -12.56 -33.96 23.06
CA VAL A 903 -12.23 -35.15 23.86
C VAL A 903 -10.74 -35.51 23.75
N GLY A 904 -10.16 -35.39 22.56
CA GLY A 904 -8.75 -35.69 22.30
C GLY A 904 -7.81 -34.75 23.06
N ASP A 905 -8.13 -33.46 23.10
CA ASP A 905 -7.34 -32.47 23.83
C ASP A 905 -7.57 -32.58 25.33
N ALA A 906 -8.83 -32.75 25.76
CA ALA A 906 -9.21 -32.84 27.16
C ALA A 906 -8.52 -34.00 27.88
N PHE A 907 -8.48 -35.18 27.26
CA PHE A 907 -7.88 -36.38 27.84
C PHE A 907 -6.45 -36.64 27.36
N TRP A 908 -5.81 -35.67 26.70
CA TRP A 908 -4.44 -35.80 26.24
C TRP A 908 -3.50 -36.14 27.41
N GLY A 909 -2.69 -37.18 27.25
CA GLY A 909 -1.74 -37.63 28.29
C GLY A 909 -2.34 -38.51 29.39
N THR A 910 -3.67 -38.67 29.47
CA THR A 910 -4.31 -39.58 30.45
C THR A 910 -4.27 -41.04 30.00
N GLY A 911 -4.15 -41.29 28.69
CA GLY A 911 -4.21 -42.63 28.11
C GLY A 911 -5.62 -43.18 27.90
N ALA A 912 -6.66 -42.33 28.03
CA ALA A 912 -8.05 -42.74 27.77
C ALA A 912 -8.23 -43.36 26.38
N THR A 913 -8.85 -44.54 26.32
CA THR A 913 -9.05 -45.28 25.06
C THR A 913 -10.49 -45.26 24.57
N MET A 914 -11.44 -44.91 25.43
CA MET A 914 -12.86 -44.87 25.09
C MET A 914 -13.59 -43.84 25.96
N VAL A 915 -14.42 -43.02 25.31
CA VAL A 915 -15.26 -42.01 25.97
C VAL A 915 -16.70 -42.15 25.46
N GLU A 916 -17.66 -42.16 26.38
CA GLU A 916 -19.09 -42.16 26.07
C GLU A 916 -19.80 -40.99 26.73
N THR A 917 -20.79 -40.41 26.05
CA THR A 917 -21.67 -39.34 26.58
C THR A 917 -23.14 -39.78 26.53
N PHE A 918 -24.04 -38.98 27.13
CA PHE A 918 -25.47 -39.21 27.13
C PHE A 918 -26.08 -39.17 25.72
N ASP A 919 -26.96 -40.13 25.43
CA ASP A 919 -27.86 -40.06 24.29
C ASP A 919 -29.22 -40.69 24.66
N PRO A 920 -30.31 -39.91 24.76
CA PRO A 920 -31.61 -40.43 25.18
C PRO A 920 -32.21 -41.45 24.20
N ALA A 921 -31.72 -41.51 22.96
CA ALA A 921 -32.18 -42.44 21.92
C ALA A 921 -31.33 -43.72 21.83
N ALA A 922 -30.19 -43.79 22.53
CA ALA A 922 -29.27 -44.92 22.46
C ALA A 922 -29.60 -46.04 23.48
N PRO A 923 -29.24 -47.30 23.21
CA PRO A 923 -29.29 -48.38 24.19
C PRO A 923 -28.50 -48.01 25.45
N TYR A 924 -29.06 -48.26 26.63
CA TYR A 924 -28.47 -47.86 27.93
C TYR A 924 -28.23 -46.35 28.10
N ARG A 925 -28.75 -45.53 27.18
CA ARG A 925 -28.68 -44.07 27.17
C ARG A 925 -27.27 -43.48 27.05
N THR A 926 -26.31 -44.23 26.51
CA THR A 926 -24.95 -43.74 26.21
C THR A 926 -24.57 -43.96 24.76
N LYS A 927 -23.66 -43.13 24.24
CA LYS A 927 -23.03 -43.30 22.92
C LYS A 927 -21.54 -43.02 22.98
N PHE A 928 -20.78 -43.74 22.17
CA PHE A 928 -19.36 -43.47 21.95
C PHE A 928 -19.15 -42.10 21.29
N VAL A 929 -18.14 -41.35 21.77
CA VAL A 929 -17.69 -40.10 21.17
C VAL A 929 -16.20 -40.17 20.83
N GLY A 930 -15.86 -39.78 19.61
CA GLY A 930 -14.48 -39.79 19.13
C GLY A 930 -13.67 -38.57 19.61
N PRO A 931 -12.35 -38.53 19.33
CA PRO A 931 -11.45 -37.47 19.80
C PRO A 931 -11.84 -36.06 19.38
N SER A 932 -12.53 -35.89 18.24
CA SER A 932 -12.97 -34.59 17.73
C SER A 932 -14.30 -34.10 18.32
N TYR A 933 -14.95 -34.88 19.17
CA TYR A 933 -16.18 -34.45 19.84
C TYR A 933 -15.85 -33.32 20.82
N VAL A 934 -16.56 -32.20 20.71
CA VAL A 934 -16.41 -31.07 21.61
C VAL A 934 -17.19 -31.35 22.89
N MET A 935 -16.48 -31.40 24.01
CA MET A 935 -17.09 -31.64 25.33
C MET A 935 -17.96 -30.45 25.72
N LYS A 936 -19.18 -30.72 26.21
CA LYS A 936 -20.13 -29.68 26.61
C LYS A 936 -20.24 -29.54 28.14
N PRO A 937 -20.26 -28.31 28.67
CA PRO A 937 -20.61 -28.06 30.08
C PRO A 937 -21.98 -28.66 30.42
N GLY A 938 -22.10 -29.29 31.57
CA GLY A 938 -23.34 -29.95 32.02
C GLY A 938 -23.52 -31.40 31.55
N GLU A 939 -22.73 -31.88 30.58
CA GLU A 939 -22.74 -33.30 30.18
C GLU A 939 -21.80 -34.13 31.07
N GLY A 940 -22.24 -35.32 31.48
CA GLY A 940 -21.37 -36.31 32.15
C GLY A 940 -20.83 -37.35 31.16
N TYR A 941 -19.68 -37.96 31.49
CA TYR A 941 -18.98 -38.87 30.59
C TYR A 941 -18.57 -40.17 31.27
N TRP A 942 -18.59 -41.26 30.52
CA TRP A 942 -17.87 -42.48 30.85
C TRP A 942 -16.53 -42.50 30.16
N VAL A 943 -15.46 -42.77 30.90
CA VAL A 943 -14.09 -42.78 30.37
C VAL A 943 -13.39 -44.05 30.80
N TYR A 944 -12.85 -44.80 29.83
CA TYR A 944 -12.00 -45.95 30.10
C TYR A 944 -10.53 -45.56 30.01
N VAL A 945 -9.76 -45.77 31.08
CA VAL A 945 -8.30 -45.60 31.10
C VAL A 945 -7.60 -46.93 31.41
N PRO A 946 -6.43 -47.20 30.81
CA PRO A 946 -5.72 -48.47 30.99
C PRO A 946 -4.91 -48.56 32.30
N ALA A 947 -4.65 -47.42 32.96
CA ALA A 947 -3.91 -47.32 34.21
C ALA A 947 -4.42 -46.12 35.03
N ASP A 948 -4.15 -46.14 36.34
CA ASP A 948 -4.46 -45.02 37.22
C ASP A 948 -3.75 -43.75 36.74
N THR A 949 -4.48 -42.63 36.67
CA THR A 949 -3.97 -41.35 36.17
C THR A 949 -4.75 -40.17 36.75
N ILE A 950 -4.34 -38.95 36.45
CA ILE A 950 -5.06 -37.73 36.83
C ILE A 950 -5.43 -36.99 35.55
N TRP A 951 -6.72 -36.67 35.41
CA TRP A 951 -7.23 -35.80 34.37
C TRP A 951 -7.36 -34.38 34.91
N THR A 952 -6.52 -33.47 34.43
CA THR A 952 -6.57 -32.05 34.83
C THR A 952 -7.39 -31.26 33.83
N VAL A 953 -8.50 -30.70 34.28
CA VAL A 953 -9.38 -29.82 33.51
C VAL A 953 -9.09 -28.37 33.88
N ASN A 954 -8.62 -27.59 32.92
CA ASN A 954 -8.41 -26.16 33.09
C ASN A 954 -9.68 -25.40 32.71
N TRP A 955 -9.92 -24.29 33.41
CA TRP A 955 -11.07 -23.43 33.12
C TRP A 955 -10.88 -22.62 31.85
#